data_AF-G9ESY1-F1
#
_entry.id   AF-G9ESY1-F1
#
_cell.length_a   1.000
_cell.length_b   1.000
_cell.length_c   1.000
_cell.angle_alpha   90.00
_cell.angle_beta   90.00
_cell.angle_gamma   90.00
#
_symmetry.space_group_name_H-M   'P 1'
#
loop_
_entity.id
_entity.type
_entity.pdbx_description
1 polymer ?
#
loop_
_entity_poly.entity_id
_entity_poly.type
_entity_poly.pdbx_seq_one_letter_code
_entity_poly.pdbx_strand_id
1 'polypeptide(L)'
;MSAQSAKVLLGETIQQRYRAFTLNEEPNISLPALSAIPWIGASWRRDVYRKEVSHTTPNHIKFIIKNGAPHAFLWQTSAEKLKNGVRWGIVKTHSITGKVISSLGQYRIVAHERAMKGLVSNSQALKLKLLDLYQDRFTALQAIESLVNKNTTYREYKKVFAHYIAKLDAIENQLSSYFSEVDCPGFNEQSIAQITLDIQADKRRAHAYLQRLHHEENLRPYNRSRGDDSVLEFIKQQMVHGLYELQGVNQDLTYSRTRYFAFTRGEMNDFIEDARKEIDEHEADPRNAVTAKHHGFYSSNKNELIAYDFAQDNLPSVRQQQVLTAISFIEGWDVLDNKKGQTPFVSNGSEKEELECYSATRWRTHRSVRAAVKSISSFLLNIFKGIFVPTRPWAEEDWYNRNFHLNAVKLHKQVAAIEPMWKKPVYFVMQLGNGFMDIFYGIRDFGAKLIIGMPEDIVNDWESSKALPALDEVLAHVTIEANAIFAAEEQLLEELLKQCGDKLKEDAPSKVRLAGVEYELSGGEFNDVLNSMVRGVNGFSSVFTHNIYAKDPVGGLIFTTTYLVGIGMIYLPAYSASIFGSAFVNAFSNMSYTMASSPLGAAVAGGSTLAEISAVFWDGLAHGTSGIAANTFYQCGEDPLTIGAYCVAAYTLGYFLVNGVAGYKIPWLSHLLQEDLGSDPSTGYPLIGAKFAVMLYESLVAHSVKHHEQPDLVAPRHEHATIMAPERERIVQRFKLVSWLIVQAKMLPKLEVADKLALARQMDALFSKEESESLKKLLYPESHPSIAFQVFSLPLSYIPAVLRFMISPALSLVAWIKGTPNPAEPVRRAGTFLVDKIKKDLSRFIVVGTNIIYLFYSVTAAFIKLPAYLITLSIGRVAGLFDAKPAHALHRLFAMVHNFMRSMGEFFYPARAMKDVHVAHPTDTMLKTEASYLTLLQQMGQGEATSAPSEEATSSSGFFSPRCTEIAEQRLSSEADSDTPEIGSGRL
;
A
#
# COMPACT_ATOMS: atom_id res chain seq x y z
N MET A 1 -29.51 17.79 -12.46
CA MET A 1 -29.29 16.33 -12.55
C MET A 1 -27.87 15.99 -12.99
N SER A 2 -26.99 15.72 -12.03
CA SER A 2 -25.62 15.25 -12.26
C SER A 2 -25.58 13.72 -12.30
N ALA A 3 -26.18 13.12 -13.34
CA ALA A 3 -26.01 11.69 -13.61
C ALA A 3 -24.55 11.43 -14.01
N GLN A 4 -24.00 10.27 -13.62
CA GLN A 4 -22.67 9.86 -14.07
C GLN A 4 -22.63 9.69 -15.60
N SER A 5 -21.45 9.86 -16.20
CA SER A 5 -21.32 9.60 -17.63
C SER A 5 -21.54 8.11 -17.94
N ALA A 6 -22.09 7.83 -19.12
CA ALA A 6 -22.33 6.49 -19.64
C ALA A 6 -21.09 5.58 -19.48
N LYS A 7 -19.91 6.14 -19.74
CA LYS A 7 -18.63 5.45 -19.64
C LYS A 7 -18.30 5.02 -18.21
N VAL A 8 -18.55 5.89 -17.23
CA VAL A 8 -18.29 5.61 -15.82
C VAL A 8 -19.23 4.52 -15.32
N LEU A 9 -20.53 4.64 -15.63
CA LEU A 9 -21.54 3.63 -15.29
C LEU A 9 -21.19 2.27 -15.88
N LEU A 10 -20.88 2.22 -17.18
CA LEU A 10 -20.46 0.98 -17.84
C LEU A 10 -19.19 0.39 -17.22
N GLY A 11 -18.21 1.23 -16.88
CA GLY A 11 -16.98 0.80 -16.23
C GLY A 11 -17.22 0.19 -14.84
N GLU A 12 -18.07 0.81 -14.03
CA GLU A 12 -18.48 0.29 -12.72
C GLU A 12 -19.21 -1.05 -12.85
N THR A 13 -20.15 -1.19 -13.80
CA THR A 13 -20.87 -2.45 -14.04
C THR A 13 -19.95 -3.55 -14.55
N ILE A 14 -19.03 -3.25 -15.48
CA ILE A 14 -18.01 -4.21 -15.95
C ILE A 14 -17.17 -4.70 -14.76
N GLN A 15 -16.73 -3.78 -13.89
CA GLN A 15 -15.92 -4.12 -12.73
C GLN A 15 -16.70 -4.98 -11.72
N GLN A 16 -17.98 -4.68 -11.47
CA GLN A 16 -18.84 -5.48 -10.58
C GLN A 16 -19.04 -6.90 -11.13
N ARG A 17 -19.44 -7.04 -12.40
CA ARG A 17 -19.61 -8.35 -13.04
C ARG A 17 -18.32 -9.14 -13.12
N TYR A 18 -17.19 -8.47 -13.36
CA TYR A 18 -15.87 -9.11 -13.30
C TYR A 18 -15.55 -9.61 -11.89
N ARG A 19 -15.82 -8.84 -10.84
CA ARG A 19 -15.63 -9.27 -9.45
C ARG A 19 -16.55 -10.44 -9.07
N ALA A 20 -17.81 -10.43 -9.51
CA ALA A 20 -18.71 -11.56 -9.31
C ALA A 20 -18.19 -12.81 -10.04
N PHE A 21 -17.76 -12.66 -11.30
CA PHE A 21 -17.14 -13.72 -12.09
C PHE A 21 -15.88 -14.30 -11.45
N THR A 22 -14.99 -13.50 -10.86
CA THR A 22 -13.77 -14.05 -10.26
C THR A 22 -14.07 -14.90 -9.02
N LEU A 23 -15.15 -14.58 -8.30
CA LEU A 23 -15.56 -15.27 -7.07
C LEU A 23 -16.46 -16.48 -7.32
N ASN A 24 -17.33 -16.43 -8.33
CA ASN A 24 -18.25 -17.51 -8.66
C ASN A 24 -17.57 -18.74 -9.29
N GLU A 25 -18.36 -19.74 -9.70
CA GLU A 25 -17.90 -20.98 -10.35
C GLU A 25 -17.96 -20.93 -11.88
N GLU A 26 -18.44 -19.83 -12.48
CA GLU A 26 -18.59 -19.72 -13.93
C GLU A 26 -17.22 -19.80 -14.64
N PRO A 27 -17.10 -20.56 -15.74
CA PRO A 27 -15.82 -20.76 -16.42
C PRO A 27 -15.45 -19.59 -17.35
N ASN A 28 -16.43 -18.85 -17.85
CA ASN A 28 -16.22 -17.74 -18.79
C ASN A 28 -17.25 -16.62 -18.61
N ILE A 29 -16.85 -15.38 -18.94
CA ILE A 29 -17.73 -14.22 -19.04
C ILE A 29 -17.31 -13.37 -20.24
N SER A 30 -18.27 -12.79 -20.95
CA SER A 30 -18.02 -11.82 -22.01
C SER A 30 -18.57 -10.46 -21.56
N LEU A 31 -17.70 -9.46 -21.49
CA LEU A 31 -18.02 -8.11 -21.07
C LEU A 31 -17.79 -7.13 -22.24
N PRO A 32 -18.57 -6.04 -22.35
CA PRO A 32 -18.27 -4.97 -23.30
C PRO A 32 -16.93 -4.30 -22.94
N ALA A 33 -16.16 -3.84 -23.93
CA ALA A 33 -14.90 -3.14 -23.69
C ALA A 33 -15.11 -1.62 -23.59
N LEU A 34 -14.44 -0.96 -22.64
CA LEU A 34 -14.44 0.50 -22.54
C LEU A 34 -13.62 1.11 -23.69
N SER A 35 -14.12 2.22 -24.28
CA SER A 35 -13.34 2.94 -25.29
C SER A 35 -12.18 3.70 -24.65
N ALA A 36 -11.04 3.79 -25.36
CA ALA A 36 -9.94 4.65 -24.96
C ALA A 36 -10.24 6.14 -25.14
N ILE A 37 -11.30 6.50 -25.89
CA ILE A 37 -11.62 7.89 -26.22
C ILE A 37 -12.51 8.50 -25.14
N PRO A 38 -12.20 9.72 -24.64
CA PRO A 38 -12.93 10.31 -23.52
C PRO A 38 -14.45 10.45 -23.72
N TRP A 39 -14.91 10.82 -24.91
CA TRP A 39 -16.33 11.07 -25.23
C TRP A 39 -17.07 9.85 -25.80
N ILE A 40 -16.50 8.65 -25.67
CA ILE A 40 -17.06 7.41 -26.20
C ILE A 40 -17.19 6.44 -25.04
N GLY A 41 -18.42 5.98 -24.79
CA GLY A 41 -18.75 5.14 -23.63
C GLY A 41 -18.21 3.73 -23.79
N ALA A 42 -18.67 3.03 -24.85
CA ALA A 42 -18.30 1.66 -25.14
C ALA A 42 -17.57 1.55 -26.48
N SER A 43 -16.58 0.65 -26.54
CA SER A 43 -16.01 0.16 -27.80
C SER A 43 -16.92 -0.90 -28.40
N TRP A 44 -16.87 -1.07 -29.72
CA TRP A 44 -17.56 -2.16 -30.44
C TRP A 44 -17.04 -3.56 -30.07
N ARG A 45 -15.87 -3.63 -29.41
CA ARG A 45 -15.19 -4.86 -29.01
C ARG A 45 -15.77 -5.42 -27.71
N ARG A 46 -15.65 -6.74 -27.53
CA ARG A 46 -15.97 -7.42 -26.27
C ARG A 46 -14.73 -8.09 -25.71
N ASP A 47 -14.59 -8.01 -24.40
CA ASP A 47 -13.58 -8.68 -23.64
C ASP A 47 -14.11 -10.03 -23.16
N VAL A 48 -13.49 -11.12 -23.59
CA VAL A 48 -13.82 -12.48 -23.17
C VAL A 48 -12.84 -12.92 -22.10
N TYR A 49 -13.36 -13.24 -20.93
CA TYR A 49 -12.60 -13.75 -19.80
C TYR A 49 -12.86 -15.24 -19.62
N ARG A 50 -11.80 -16.01 -19.35
CA ARG A 50 -11.84 -17.44 -19.05
C ARG A 50 -11.10 -17.71 -17.74
N LYS A 51 -11.65 -18.61 -16.93
CA LYS A 51 -11.10 -19.05 -15.64
C LYS A 51 -10.52 -20.46 -15.78
N GLU A 52 -9.27 -20.62 -15.32
CA GLU A 52 -8.61 -21.92 -15.21
C GLU A 52 -8.18 -22.16 -13.76
N VAL A 53 -8.54 -23.32 -13.20
CA VAL A 53 -8.30 -23.65 -11.80
C VAL A 53 -7.09 -24.59 -11.68
N SER A 54 -6.16 -24.29 -10.78
CA SER A 54 -4.90 -25.05 -10.65
C SER A 54 -5.06 -26.44 -10.02
N HIS A 55 -5.96 -26.59 -9.04
CA HIS A 55 -6.20 -27.83 -8.30
C HIS A 55 -7.69 -27.98 -8.01
N THR A 56 -8.19 -29.21 -7.94
CA THR A 56 -9.61 -29.51 -7.65
C THR A 56 -9.97 -29.39 -6.17
N THR A 57 -9.05 -28.93 -5.33
CA THR A 57 -9.23 -28.71 -3.89
C THR A 57 -9.92 -27.36 -3.61
N PRO A 58 -10.60 -27.21 -2.44
CA PRO A 58 -11.22 -25.95 -2.05
C PRO A 58 -10.21 -24.78 -1.94
N ASN A 59 -8.94 -25.10 -1.64
CA ASN A 59 -7.82 -24.17 -1.75
C ASN A 59 -7.16 -24.33 -3.13
N HIS A 60 -7.15 -23.29 -3.93
CA HIS A 60 -6.58 -23.33 -5.28
C HIS A 60 -6.27 -21.92 -5.81
N ILE A 61 -5.64 -21.88 -6.97
CA ILE A 61 -5.37 -20.64 -7.70
C ILE A 61 -6.28 -20.62 -8.93
N LYS A 62 -7.01 -19.52 -9.12
CA LYS A 62 -7.80 -19.23 -10.32
C LYS A 62 -6.98 -18.33 -11.23
N PHE A 63 -6.57 -18.83 -12.38
CA PHE A 63 -5.95 -18.03 -13.44
C PHE A 63 -7.03 -17.45 -14.35
N ILE A 64 -6.97 -16.14 -14.58
CA ILE A 64 -7.90 -15.41 -15.43
C ILE A 64 -7.19 -15.05 -16.72
N ILE A 65 -7.78 -15.47 -17.83
CA ILE A 65 -7.28 -15.23 -19.20
C ILE A 65 -8.26 -14.27 -19.87
N LYS A 66 -7.77 -13.12 -20.35
CA LYS A 66 -8.54 -12.11 -21.08
C LYS A 66 -8.16 -12.16 -22.55
N ASN A 67 -9.13 -12.40 -23.44
CA ASN A 67 -8.93 -12.45 -24.90
C ASN A 67 -7.78 -13.39 -25.33
N GLY A 68 -7.60 -14.51 -24.62
CA GLY A 68 -6.53 -15.48 -24.87
C GLY A 68 -5.16 -15.14 -24.27
N ALA A 69 -5.02 -14.02 -23.56
CA ALA A 69 -3.80 -13.62 -22.85
C ALA A 69 -3.98 -13.71 -21.31
N PRO A 70 -2.95 -14.12 -20.54
CA PRO A 70 -3.01 -14.09 -19.08
C PRO A 70 -3.27 -12.67 -18.56
N HIS A 71 -4.23 -12.52 -17.66
CA HIS A 71 -4.69 -11.23 -17.16
C HIS A 71 -4.47 -11.06 -15.66
N ALA A 72 -4.88 -12.05 -14.88
CA ALA A 72 -4.86 -12.01 -13.42
C ALA A 72 -4.76 -13.43 -12.84
N PHE A 73 -4.38 -13.53 -11.57
CA PHE A 73 -4.61 -14.76 -10.81
C PHE A 73 -5.09 -14.44 -9.41
N LEU A 74 -6.01 -15.26 -8.91
CA LEU A 74 -6.59 -15.15 -7.57
C LEU A 74 -6.23 -16.38 -6.76
N TRP A 75 -5.89 -16.19 -5.49
CA TRP A 75 -5.63 -17.27 -4.55
C TRP A 75 -6.80 -17.42 -3.60
N GLN A 76 -7.50 -18.55 -3.70
CA GLN A 76 -8.59 -18.92 -2.81
C GLN A 76 -8.06 -19.87 -1.75
N THR A 77 -8.14 -19.49 -0.48
CA THR A 77 -7.57 -20.26 0.64
C THR A 77 -8.28 -19.96 1.96
N SER A 78 -7.87 -20.62 3.05
CA SER A 78 -8.36 -20.33 4.40
C SER A 78 -7.80 -19.01 4.94
N ALA A 79 -8.56 -18.33 5.80
CA ALA A 79 -8.13 -17.09 6.45
C ALA A 79 -6.77 -17.22 7.18
N GLU A 80 -6.48 -18.38 7.78
CA GLU A 80 -5.20 -18.65 8.43
C GLU A 80 -4.03 -18.75 7.43
N LYS A 81 -4.21 -19.43 6.29
CA LYS A 81 -3.18 -19.48 5.24
C LYS A 81 -2.94 -18.12 4.61
N LEU A 82 -3.98 -17.31 4.45
CA LEU A 82 -3.84 -15.93 3.98
C LEU A 82 -3.04 -15.06 4.97
N LYS A 83 -3.23 -15.27 6.29
CA LYS A 83 -2.38 -14.64 7.31
C LYS A 83 -0.93 -15.12 7.23
N ASN A 84 -0.69 -16.38 6.92
CA ASN A 84 0.66 -16.86 6.61
C ASN A 84 1.21 -16.20 5.34
N GLY A 85 0.37 -15.89 4.35
CA GLY A 85 0.75 -15.08 3.18
C GLY A 85 1.31 -13.69 3.55
N VAL A 86 0.80 -13.06 4.61
CA VAL A 86 1.39 -11.83 5.17
C VAL A 86 2.79 -12.11 5.75
N ARG A 87 2.97 -13.21 6.49
CA ARG A 87 4.28 -13.60 7.06
C ARG A 87 5.33 -13.94 6.00
N TRP A 88 4.91 -14.36 4.82
CA TRP A 88 5.78 -14.59 3.65
C TRP A 88 6.02 -13.34 2.81
N GLY A 89 5.29 -12.26 3.08
CA GLY A 89 5.40 -11.00 2.35
C GLY A 89 4.79 -11.03 0.95
N ILE A 90 3.83 -11.93 0.70
CA ILE A 90 3.11 -12.01 -0.58
C ILE A 90 1.78 -11.25 -0.53
N VAL A 91 1.14 -11.14 0.63
CA VAL A 91 -0.10 -10.38 0.82
C VAL A 91 0.24 -8.95 1.24
N LYS A 92 -0.30 -7.97 0.51
CA LYS A 92 -0.10 -6.55 0.81
C LYS A 92 -0.93 -6.14 2.02
N THR A 93 -0.30 -5.47 2.99
CA THR A 93 -0.95 -4.95 4.20
C THR A 93 -0.77 -3.44 4.33
N HIS A 94 -1.69 -2.78 5.02
CA HIS A 94 -1.65 -1.33 5.21
C HIS A 94 -1.05 -0.92 6.57
N SER A 95 -1.19 -1.76 7.61
CA SER A 95 -0.66 -1.47 8.94
C SER A 95 0.88 -1.54 8.97
N ILE A 96 1.52 -0.79 9.88
CA ILE A 96 2.98 -0.79 9.94
C ILE A 96 3.53 -2.14 10.41
N THR A 97 2.90 -2.77 11.41
CA THR A 97 3.35 -4.10 11.86
C THR A 97 3.20 -5.13 10.74
N GLY A 98 2.12 -5.08 9.95
CA GLY A 98 1.91 -5.93 8.79
C GLY A 98 2.98 -5.74 7.72
N LYS A 99 3.31 -4.47 7.40
CA LYS A 99 4.37 -4.12 6.44
C LYS A 99 5.74 -4.62 6.88
N VAL A 100 6.11 -4.39 8.14
CA VAL A 100 7.38 -4.89 8.72
C VAL A 100 7.45 -6.41 8.67
N ILE A 101 6.38 -7.10 9.06
CA ILE A 101 6.29 -8.57 9.00
C ILE A 101 6.44 -9.07 7.56
N SER A 102 5.76 -8.41 6.61
CA SER A 102 5.81 -8.72 5.18
C SER A 102 7.21 -8.54 4.59
N SER A 103 7.87 -7.39 4.83
CA SER A 103 9.22 -7.10 4.35
C SER A 103 10.25 -8.10 4.88
N LEU A 104 10.16 -8.45 6.17
CA LEU A 104 10.96 -9.54 6.76
C LEU A 104 10.66 -10.90 6.10
N GLY A 105 9.39 -11.16 5.80
CA GLY A 105 8.90 -12.38 5.17
C GLY A 105 9.52 -12.67 3.79
N GLN A 106 9.93 -11.63 3.06
CA GLN A 106 10.56 -11.78 1.75
C GLN A 106 11.86 -12.60 1.80
N TYR A 107 12.56 -12.64 2.94
CA TYR A 107 13.69 -13.55 3.14
C TYR A 107 13.30 -15.03 2.97
N ARG A 108 12.06 -15.42 3.35
CA ARG A 108 11.55 -16.78 3.12
C ARG A 108 11.49 -17.11 1.65
N ILE A 109 11.01 -16.17 0.83
CA ILE A 109 10.90 -16.37 -0.61
C ILE A 109 12.29 -16.67 -1.19
N VAL A 110 13.29 -15.85 -0.87
CA VAL A 110 14.68 -16.06 -1.33
C VAL A 110 15.25 -17.38 -0.82
N ALA A 111 14.97 -17.75 0.43
CA ALA A 111 15.40 -19.02 1.00
C ALA A 111 14.77 -20.24 0.28
N HIS A 112 13.52 -20.14 -0.17
CA HIS A 112 12.82 -21.22 -0.89
C HIS A 112 13.13 -21.22 -2.39
N GLU A 113 13.42 -20.07 -3.02
CA GLU A 113 13.94 -20.02 -4.39
C GLU A 113 15.28 -20.77 -4.52
N ARG A 114 16.12 -20.75 -3.47
CA ARG A 114 17.33 -21.59 -3.42
C ARG A 114 17.01 -23.06 -3.34
N ALA A 115 16.01 -23.42 -2.53
CA ALA A 115 15.57 -24.80 -2.44
C ALA A 115 15.12 -25.33 -3.80
N MET A 116 14.43 -24.51 -4.61
CA MET A 116 14.08 -24.85 -6.01
C MET A 116 15.30 -25.13 -6.91
N LYS A 117 16.46 -24.57 -6.60
CA LYS A 117 17.72 -24.78 -7.33
C LYS A 117 18.53 -25.96 -6.78
N GLY A 118 17.94 -26.78 -5.91
CA GLY A 118 18.63 -27.92 -5.28
C GLY A 118 19.62 -27.51 -4.18
N LEU A 119 19.51 -26.30 -3.65
CA LEU A 119 20.46 -25.73 -2.69
C LEU A 119 19.79 -25.34 -1.36
N VAL A 120 20.53 -25.50 -0.27
CA VAL A 120 20.14 -24.95 1.04
C VAL A 120 21.37 -24.43 1.78
N SER A 121 21.24 -23.25 2.42
CA SER A 121 22.31 -22.78 3.29
C SER A 121 22.29 -23.56 4.60
N ASN A 122 23.48 -23.91 5.09
CA ASN A 122 23.66 -24.50 6.43
C ASN A 122 23.08 -23.65 7.59
N SER A 123 22.82 -22.36 7.36
CA SER A 123 22.24 -21.44 8.35
C SER A 123 20.75 -21.16 8.13
N GLN A 124 20.16 -21.71 7.06
CA GLN A 124 18.81 -21.36 6.62
C GLN A 124 17.74 -21.68 7.67
N ALA A 125 17.73 -22.90 8.22
CA ALA A 125 16.75 -23.30 9.23
C ALA A 125 16.80 -22.40 10.47
N LEU A 126 18.01 -22.10 10.97
CA LEU A 126 18.21 -21.21 12.12
C LEU A 126 17.71 -19.79 11.81
N LYS A 127 18.05 -19.24 10.64
CA LYS A 127 17.63 -17.89 10.24
C LYS A 127 16.12 -17.80 10.06
N LEU A 128 15.47 -18.84 9.53
CA LEU A 128 14.01 -18.91 9.42
C LEU A 128 13.35 -19.00 10.80
N LYS A 129 13.91 -19.74 11.75
CA LYS A 129 13.41 -19.76 13.15
C LYS A 129 13.59 -18.41 13.86
N LEU A 130 14.73 -17.74 13.68
CA LEU A 130 14.93 -16.38 14.17
C LEU A 130 13.94 -15.41 13.55
N LEU A 131 13.71 -15.52 12.24
CA LEU A 131 12.71 -14.72 11.55
C LEU A 131 11.31 -14.94 12.16
N ASP A 132 10.91 -16.19 12.38
CA ASP A 132 9.63 -16.52 13.02
C ASP A 132 9.50 -15.89 14.40
N LEU A 133 10.52 -16.03 15.25
CA LEU A 133 10.54 -15.48 16.61
C LEU A 133 10.25 -13.97 16.63
N TYR A 134 10.93 -13.20 15.77
CA TYR A 134 10.75 -11.75 15.72
C TYR A 134 9.43 -11.36 15.02
N GLN A 135 9.00 -12.11 13.99
CA GLN A 135 7.67 -11.93 13.41
C GLN A 135 6.56 -12.21 14.44
N ASP A 136 6.75 -13.14 15.37
CA ASP A 136 5.81 -13.42 16.47
C ASP A 136 5.77 -12.28 17.49
N ARG A 137 6.93 -11.75 17.88
CA ARG A 137 7.03 -10.53 18.71
C ARG A 137 6.29 -9.36 18.06
N PHE A 138 6.47 -9.12 16.76
CA PHE A 138 5.77 -8.04 16.05
C PHE A 138 4.28 -8.33 15.83
N THR A 139 3.90 -9.60 15.65
CA THR A 139 2.49 -10.01 15.59
C THR A 139 1.79 -9.75 16.94
N ALA A 140 2.50 -9.87 18.06
CA ALA A 140 1.94 -9.54 19.38
C ALA A 140 1.58 -8.05 19.50
N LEU A 141 2.30 -7.15 18.81
CA LEU A 141 2.03 -5.71 18.79
C LEU A 141 0.77 -5.32 17.99
N GLN A 142 0.26 -6.18 17.09
CA GLN A 142 -0.91 -5.87 16.24
C GLN A 142 -2.15 -5.49 17.05
N ALA A 143 -2.36 -6.12 18.21
CA ALA A 143 -3.48 -5.80 19.09
C ALA A 143 -3.35 -4.38 19.69
N ILE A 144 -2.12 -3.94 19.97
CA ILE A 144 -1.83 -2.56 20.43
C ILE A 144 -2.00 -1.58 19.26
N GLU A 145 -1.53 -1.93 18.05
CA GLU A 145 -1.69 -1.06 16.86
C GLU A 145 -3.15 -0.80 16.53
N SER A 146 -4.03 -1.78 16.76
CA SER A 146 -5.47 -1.63 16.64
C SER A 146 -6.10 -0.60 17.58
N LEU A 147 -5.36 -0.02 18.53
CA LEU A 147 -5.83 1.10 19.39
C LEU A 147 -5.60 2.48 18.74
N VAL A 148 -4.78 2.55 17.68
CA VAL A 148 -4.45 3.81 17.00
C VAL A 148 -5.71 4.45 16.40
N ASN A 149 -5.86 5.74 16.66
CA ASN A 149 -6.96 6.63 16.30
C ASN A 149 -8.34 6.16 16.80
N LYS A 150 -8.39 5.34 17.86
CA LYS A 150 -9.64 4.97 18.56
C LYS A 150 -9.78 5.76 19.87
N ASN A 151 -11.01 6.01 20.28
CA ASN A 151 -11.28 6.64 21.57
C ASN A 151 -11.16 5.59 22.68
N THR A 152 -9.92 5.30 23.08
CA THR A 152 -9.58 4.21 23.98
C THR A 152 -9.54 4.66 25.43
N THR A 153 -10.13 3.87 26.32
CA THR A 153 -10.09 4.06 27.77
C THR A 153 -8.85 3.42 28.40
N TYR A 154 -8.46 3.86 29.61
CA TYR A 154 -7.35 3.24 30.34
C TYR A 154 -7.55 1.73 30.55
N ARG A 155 -8.79 1.29 30.81
CA ARG A 155 -9.14 -0.13 30.99
C ARG A 155 -8.83 -0.96 29.75
N GLU A 156 -9.12 -0.43 28.57
CA GLU A 156 -8.84 -1.08 27.29
C GLU A 156 -7.33 -1.15 27.03
N TYR A 157 -6.60 -0.06 27.25
CA TYR A 157 -5.13 -0.05 27.21
C TYR A 157 -4.54 -1.14 28.12
N LYS A 158 -4.97 -1.18 29.39
CA LYS A 158 -4.52 -2.18 30.36
C LYS A 158 -4.78 -3.61 29.87
N LYS A 159 -5.98 -3.88 29.34
CA LYS A 159 -6.35 -5.20 28.80
C LYS A 159 -5.47 -5.61 27.62
N VAL A 160 -5.29 -4.72 26.64
CA VAL A 160 -4.53 -5.03 25.41
C VAL A 160 -3.04 -5.20 25.70
N PHE A 161 -2.46 -4.35 26.55
CA PHE A 161 -1.06 -4.51 26.96
C PHE A 161 -0.83 -5.75 27.82
N ALA A 162 -1.78 -6.14 28.68
CA ALA A 162 -1.70 -7.40 29.41
C ALA A 162 -1.67 -8.61 28.46
N HIS A 163 -2.49 -8.59 27.40
CA HIS A 163 -2.46 -9.63 26.35
C HIS A 163 -1.13 -9.66 25.59
N TYR A 164 -0.57 -8.49 25.27
CA TYR A 164 0.76 -8.39 24.67
C TYR A 164 1.84 -9.01 25.57
N ILE A 165 1.84 -8.68 26.86
CA ILE A 165 2.80 -9.23 27.83
C ILE A 165 2.64 -10.74 27.96
N ALA A 166 1.41 -11.25 28.05
CA ALA A 166 1.14 -12.68 28.10
C ALA A 166 1.64 -13.44 26.86
N LYS A 167 1.54 -12.83 25.66
CA LYS A 167 2.15 -13.40 24.45
C LYS A 167 3.68 -13.43 24.53
N LEU A 168 4.31 -12.40 25.07
CA LEU A 168 5.75 -12.38 25.29
C LEU A 168 6.19 -13.42 26.33
N ASP A 169 5.41 -13.64 27.40
CA ASP A 169 5.65 -14.72 28.36
C ASP A 169 5.59 -16.09 27.68
N ALA A 170 4.59 -16.31 26.82
CA ALA A 170 4.47 -17.56 26.07
C ALA A 170 5.67 -17.80 25.14
N ILE A 171 6.16 -16.75 24.46
CA ILE A 171 7.35 -16.83 23.61
C ILE A 171 8.59 -17.15 24.46
N GLU A 172 8.81 -16.43 25.58
CA GLU A 172 9.94 -16.64 26.48
C GLU A 172 9.99 -18.09 26.99
N ASN A 173 8.86 -18.62 27.43
CA ASN A 173 8.75 -19.99 27.95
C ASN A 173 9.02 -21.07 26.89
N GLN A 174 8.85 -20.76 25.61
CA GLN A 174 9.05 -21.70 24.51
C GLN A 174 10.43 -21.61 23.86
N LEU A 175 11.24 -20.59 24.15
CA LEU A 175 12.52 -20.32 23.47
C LEU A 175 13.44 -21.54 23.38
N SER A 176 13.68 -22.23 24.51
CA SER A 176 14.58 -23.39 24.53
C SER A 176 14.08 -24.55 23.69
N SER A 177 12.76 -24.80 23.68
CA SER A 177 12.14 -25.81 22.83
C SER A 177 12.20 -25.43 21.34
N TYR A 178 12.04 -24.15 21.05
CA TYR A 178 11.91 -23.60 19.69
C TYR A 178 13.16 -23.82 18.83
N PHE A 179 14.34 -23.82 19.45
CA PHE A 179 15.64 -24.02 18.79
C PHE A 179 16.22 -25.42 18.97
N SER A 180 15.56 -26.32 19.71
CA SER A 180 16.09 -27.66 20.04
C SER A 180 16.29 -28.57 18.83
N GLU A 181 15.44 -28.43 17.80
CA GLU A 181 15.41 -29.30 16.60
C GLU A 181 16.30 -28.81 15.45
N VAL A 182 16.95 -27.65 15.59
CA VAL A 182 17.76 -27.03 14.54
C VAL A 182 19.24 -27.14 14.89
N ASP A 183 20.07 -27.51 13.91
CA ASP A 183 21.51 -27.49 14.11
C ASP A 183 22.01 -26.04 14.22
N CYS A 184 22.62 -25.73 15.35
CA CYS A 184 22.85 -24.35 15.81
C CYS A 184 24.33 -24.02 16.04
N PRO A 185 25.25 -24.18 15.05
CA PRO A 185 26.63 -23.75 15.23
C PRO A 185 26.68 -22.24 15.50
N GLY A 186 27.16 -21.88 16.70
CA GLY A 186 27.26 -20.49 17.17
C GLY A 186 26.04 -19.96 17.93
N PHE A 187 24.91 -20.67 17.98
CA PHE A 187 23.74 -20.28 18.77
C PHE A 187 23.67 -21.15 20.04
N ASN A 188 24.09 -20.57 21.17
CA ASN A 188 24.30 -21.26 22.45
C ASN A 188 23.30 -20.77 23.52
N GLU A 189 23.34 -21.36 24.72
CA GLU A 189 22.51 -20.94 25.86
C GLU A 189 22.66 -19.44 26.17
N GLN A 190 23.83 -18.85 25.96
CA GLN A 190 24.05 -17.41 26.12
C GLN A 190 23.22 -16.58 25.13
N SER A 191 23.10 -17.02 23.87
CA SER A 191 22.23 -16.38 22.89
C SER A 191 20.75 -16.49 23.26
N ILE A 192 20.32 -17.62 23.84
CA ILE A 192 18.96 -17.79 24.36
C ILE A 192 18.72 -16.86 25.56
N ALA A 193 19.66 -16.80 26.51
CA ALA A 193 19.59 -15.89 27.66
C ALA A 193 19.55 -14.42 27.22
N GLN A 194 20.29 -14.05 26.17
CA GLN A 194 20.27 -12.70 25.60
C GLN A 194 18.92 -12.34 25.00
N ILE A 195 18.30 -13.22 24.21
CA ILE A 195 16.95 -13.04 23.69
C ILE A 195 15.92 -12.93 24.83
N THR A 196 16.10 -13.73 25.88
CA THR A 196 15.28 -13.68 27.09
C THR A 196 15.35 -12.29 27.74
N LEU A 197 16.54 -11.73 27.90
CA LEU A 197 16.74 -10.38 28.42
C LEU A 197 16.11 -9.29 27.54
N ASP A 198 16.13 -9.47 26.21
CA ASP A 198 15.49 -8.55 25.29
C ASP A 198 13.96 -8.58 25.44
N ILE A 199 13.36 -9.78 25.52
CA ILE A 199 11.92 -9.95 25.80
C ILE A 199 11.55 -9.32 27.15
N GLN A 200 12.36 -9.49 28.18
CA GLN A 200 12.15 -8.83 29.47
C GLN A 200 12.27 -7.31 29.38
N ALA A 201 13.13 -6.78 28.51
CA ALA A 201 13.20 -5.35 28.23
C ALA A 201 11.94 -4.83 27.53
N ASP A 202 11.38 -5.59 26.57
CA ASP A 202 10.09 -5.27 25.92
C ASP A 202 8.98 -5.15 26.96
N LYS A 203 8.86 -6.14 27.87
CA LYS A 203 7.86 -6.14 28.95
C LYS A 203 8.02 -4.94 29.87
N ARG A 204 9.25 -4.62 30.28
CA ARG A 204 9.52 -3.43 31.12
C ARG A 204 9.09 -2.13 30.44
N ARG A 205 9.40 -1.97 29.15
CA ARG A 205 8.96 -0.79 28.38
C ARG A 205 7.43 -0.73 28.26
N ALA A 206 6.77 -1.88 28.08
CA ALA A 206 5.30 -1.96 28.04
C ALA A 206 4.66 -1.57 29.39
N HIS A 207 5.20 -2.07 30.50
CA HIS A 207 4.78 -1.66 31.84
C HIS A 207 5.00 -0.17 32.10
N ALA A 208 6.15 0.37 31.72
CA ALA A 208 6.45 1.79 31.86
C ALA A 208 5.50 2.68 31.04
N TYR A 209 5.12 2.25 29.84
CA TYR A 209 4.11 2.96 29.03
C TYR A 209 2.72 2.93 29.71
N LEU A 210 2.29 1.78 30.22
CA LEU A 210 1.03 1.68 30.98
C LEU A 210 1.01 2.51 32.28
N GLN A 211 2.15 2.60 32.98
CA GLN A 211 2.25 3.41 34.20
C GLN A 211 2.12 4.91 33.92
N ARG A 212 2.67 5.38 32.79
CA ARG A 212 2.48 6.76 32.33
C ARG A 212 1.01 7.06 32.08
N LEU A 213 0.29 6.17 31.39
CA LEU A 213 -1.15 6.30 31.12
C LEU A 213 -2.03 6.34 32.37
N HIS A 214 -1.60 5.73 33.48
CA HIS A 214 -2.43 5.61 34.68
C HIS A 214 -2.73 6.96 35.35
N HIS A 215 -1.84 7.93 35.20
CA HIS A 215 -1.91 9.24 35.85
C HIS A 215 -2.47 10.33 34.95
N GLU A 216 -2.85 9.99 33.71
CA GLU A 216 -3.27 10.94 32.69
C GLU A 216 -4.80 11.03 32.62
N GLU A 217 -5.34 12.24 32.80
CA GLU A 217 -6.77 12.50 32.66
C GLU A 217 -7.22 12.51 31.19
N ASN A 218 -6.32 12.87 30.28
CA ASN A 218 -6.60 12.99 28.85
C ASN A 218 -5.75 12.03 28.02
N LEU A 219 -6.35 10.91 27.58
CA LEU A 219 -5.67 9.89 26.78
C LEU A 219 -5.59 10.24 25.28
N ARG A 220 -6.10 11.40 24.86
CA ARG A 220 -6.12 11.79 23.44
C ARG A 220 -4.73 11.86 22.79
N PRO A 221 -3.65 12.33 23.43
CA PRO A 221 -2.31 12.31 22.84
C PRO A 221 -1.83 10.89 22.52
N TYR A 222 -2.15 9.92 23.39
CA TYR A 222 -1.77 8.51 23.26
C TYR A 222 -2.54 7.77 22.16
N ASN A 223 -3.79 8.17 21.91
CA ASN A 223 -4.66 7.59 20.88
C ASN A 223 -4.27 8.01 19.45
N ARG A 224 -3.52 9.10 19.25
CA ARG A 224 -3.16 9.60 17.90
C ARG A 224 -2.15 8.69 17.21
N SER A 225 -2.06 8.73 15.88
CA SER A 225 -1.02 8.05 15.11
C SER A 225 0.35 8.77 15.09
N ARG A 226 0.46 9.98 15.66
CA ARG A 226 1.67 10.82 15.66
C ARG A 226 1.91 11.51 17.00
N GLY A 227 3.16 11.89 17.27
CA GLY A 227 3.62 12.51 18.51
C GLY A 227 4.33 11.52 19.44
N ASP A 228 5.23 12.02 20.29
CA ASP A 228 6.11 11.19 21.13
C ASP A 228 5.35 10.26 22.11
N ASP A 229 4.20 10.70 22.62
CA ASP A 229 3.36 9.90 23.51
C ASP A 229 2.45 8.89 22.78
N SER A 230 2.39 8.96 21.44
CA SER A 230 1.51 8.11 20.63
C SER A 230 1.75 6.62 20.87
N VAL A 231 0.68 5.85 20.90
CA VAL A 231 0.78 4.38 20.93
C VAL A 231 1.43 3.83 19.65
N LEU A 232 1.25 4.50 18.51
CA LEU A 232 1.95 4.12 17.28
C LEU A 232 3.45 4.36 17.40
N GLU A 233 3.87 5.44 18.05
CA GLU A 233 5.29 5.72 18.28
C GLU A 233 5.91 4.67 19.21
N PHE A 234 5.21 4.28 20.29
CA PHE A 234 5.62 3.15 21.12
C PHE A 234 5.83 1.87 20.28
N ILE A 235 4.88 1.53 19.40
CA ILE A 235 4.99 0.35 18.52
C ILE A 235 6.19 0.45 17.59
N LYS A 236 6.42 1.62 16.97
CA LYS A 236 7.57 1.86 16.10
C LYS A 236 8.88 1.69 16.86
N GLN A 237 9.01 2.26 18.07
CA GLN A 237 10.20 2.11 18.91
C GLN A 237 10.45 0.65 19.30
N GLN A 238 9.41 -0.11 19.63
CA GLN A 238 9.51 -1.54 19.93
C GLN A 238 9.98 -2.34 18.71
N MET A 239 9.44 -2.05 17.52
CA MET A 239 9.88 -2.70 16.29
C MET A 239 11.32 -2.33 15.92
N VAL A 240 11.73 -1.07 16.09
CA VAL A 240 13.11 -0.62 15.86
C VAL A 240 14.07 -1.37 16.79
N HIS A 241 13.76 -1.48 18.08
CA HIS A 241 14.53 -2.30 19.03
C HIS A 241 14.63 -3.75 18.55
N GLY A 242 13.50 -4.39 18.24
CA GLY A 242 13.49 -5.77 17.75
C GLY A 242 14.28 -5.97 16.47
N LEU A 243 14.21 -5.05 15.50
CA LEU A 243 14.95 -5.17 14.24
C LEU A 243 16.47 -5.02 14.45
N TYR A 244 16.90 -4.10 15.31
CA TYR A 244 18.32 -3.96 15.67
C TYR A 244 18.84 -5.15 16.49
N GLU A 245 18.05 -5.68 17.41
CA GLU A 245 18.37 -6.92 18.14
C GLU A 245 18.53 -8.09 17.18
N LEU A 246 17.57 -8.29 16.26
CA LEU A 246 17.63 -9.33 15.23
C LEU A 246 18.87 -9.16 14.34
N GLN A 247 19.18 -7.94 13.93
CA GLN A 247 20.38 -7.64 13.14
C GLN A 247 21.66 -8.00 13.91
N GLY A 248 21.71 -7.66 15.20
CA GLY A 248 22.83 -7.98 16.09
C GLY A 248 23.03 -9.49 16.24
N VAL A 249 21.98 -10.23 16.59
CA VAL A 249 22.02 -11.70 16.70
C VAL A 249 22.42 -12.33 15.36
N ASN A 250 21.84 -11.89 14.25
CA ASN A 250 22.18 -12.41 12.93
C ASN A 250 23.65 -12.13 12.55
N GLN A 251 24.20 -10.96 12.93
CA GLN A 251 25.61 -10.65 12.69
C GLN A 251 26.55 -11.49 13.55
N ASP A 252 26.26 -11.64 14.84
CA ASP A 252 27.04 -12.51 15.73
C ASP A 252 27.05 -13.97 15.22
N LEU A 253 25.95 -14.43 14.62
CA LEU A 253 25.86 -15.75 13.97
C LEU A 253 26.57 -15.82 12.62
N THR A 254 26.68 -14.70 11.90
CA THR A 254 27.30 -14.65 10.58
C THR A 254 28.83 -14.58 10.70
N TYR A 255 29.35 -13.86 11.69
CA TYR A 255 30.77 -13.70 11.97
C TYR A 255 31.22 -14.62 13.12
N SER A 256 31.28 -15.92 12.88
CA SER A 256 31.84 -16.90 13.84
C SER A 256 33.01 -17.67 13.23
N ARG A 257 33.98 -18.05 14.06
CA ARG A 257 35.11 -18.91 13.70
C ARG A 257 34.67 -20.25 13.09
N THR A 258 33.45 -20.70 13.40
CA THR A 258 32.86 -21.93 12.87
C THR A 258 32.34 -21.81 11.43
N ARG A 259 32.32 -20.60 10.84
CA ARG A 259 31.80 -20.34 9.49
C ARG A 259 32.87 -19.69 8.62
N TYR A 260 33.19 -20.33 7.50
CA TYR A 260 34.14 -19.80 6.53
C TYR A 260 33.62 -18.51 5.88
N PHE A 261 34.32 -17.41 6.15
CA PHE A 261 34.39 -16.14 5.42
C PHE A 261 33.06 -15.61 4.81
N ALA A 262 32.30 -14.85 5.61
CA ALA A 262 31.26 -13.96 5.10
C ALA A 262 31.84 -12.55 4.87
N PHE A 263 31.98 -12.13 3.59
CA PHE A 263 32.48 -10.79 3.26
C PHE A 263 31.46 -9.69 3.60
N THR A 264 30.16 -9.99 3.56
CA THR A 264 29.08 -9.02 3.84
C THR A 264 28.15 -9.52 4.94
N ARG A 265 27.26 -8.64 5.38
CA ARG A 265 26.26 -8.85 6.43
C ARG A 265 25.18 -9.90 6.09
N GLY A 266 25.13 -10.42 4.86
CA GLY A 266 24.18 -11.46 4.42
C GLY A 266 22.75 -10.97 4.15
N GLU A 267 21.99 -11.69 3.31
CA GLU A 267 20.69 -11.23 2.76
C GLU A 267 19.61 -10.96 3.79
N MET A 268 19.60 -11.71 4.89
CA MET A 268 18.65 -11.47 5.97
C MET A 268 18.78 -10.04 6.54
N ASN A 269 20.00 -9.48 6.54
CA ASN A 269 20.20 -8.09 6.95
C ASN A 269 19.61 -7.09 5.95
N ASP A 270 19.63 -7.40 4.65
CA ASP A 270 19.01 -6.52 3.64
C ASP A 270 17.50 -6.39 3.87
N PHE A 271 16.82 -7.49 4.22
CA PHE A 271 15.40 -7.49 4.57
C PHE A 271 15.09 -6.85 5.93
N ILE A 272 16.02 -6.92 6.89
CA ILE A 272 15.89 -6.19 8.17
C ILE A 272 16.01 -4.68 7.93
N GLU A 273 16.92 -4.25 7.05
CA GLU A 273 16.99 -2.85 6.62
C GLU A 273 15.68 -2.46 5.91
N ASP A 274 15.19 -3.24 4.95
CA ASP A 274 13.93 -2.93 4.25
C ASP A 274 12.73 -2.84 5.21
N ALA A 275 12.68 -3.70 6.22
CA ALA A 275 11.67 -3.61 7.28
C ALA A 275 11.81 -2.34 8.13
N ARG A 276 13.03 -1.85 8.38
CA ARG A 276 13.24 -0.55 9.04
C ARG A 276 12.82 0.62 8.16
N LYS A 277 13.13 0.56 6.87
CA LYS A 277 12.70 1.57 5.90
C LYS A 277 11.19 1.71 5.91
N GLU A 278 10.44 0.60 5.99
CA GLU A 278 8.99 0.67 6.16
C GLU A 278 8.59 1.48 7.40
N ILE A 279 9.30 1.37 8.55
CA ILE A 279 9.01 2.14 9.77
C ILE A 279 9.30 3.63 9.59
N ASP A 280 10.45 3.95 8.99
CA ASP A 280 10.93 5.31 8.76
C ASP A 280 10.04 6.05 7.75
N GLU A 281 9.62 5.37 6.68
CA GLU A 281 8.75 5.91 5.63
C GLU A 281 7.25 5.81 5.97
N HIS A 282 6.88 5.12 7.06
CA HIS A 282 5.47 4.98 7.43
C HIS A 282 4.84 6.28 7.92
N GLU A 283 4.07 6.89 7.03
CA GLU A 283 3.18 7.99 7.34
C GLU A 283 1.74 7.50 7.51
N ALA A 284 1.35 7.20 8.74
CA ALA A 284 -0.03 6.85 9.07
C ALA A 284 -0.95 8.06 8.88
N ASP A 285 -2.10 7.87 8.24
CA ASP A 285 -3.18 8.85 8.28
C ASP A 285 -3.55 9.09 9.76
N PRO A 286 -3.53 10.33 10.24
CA PRO A 286 -3.82 10.62 11.63
C PRO A 286 -5.31 10.43 11.99
N ARG A 287 -6.18 10.10 11.03
CA ARG A 287 -7.63 9.97 11.23
C ARG A 287 -8.17 8.56 11.13
N ASN A 288 -7.54 7.72 10.32
CA ASN A 288 -8.07 6.39 10.03
C ASN A 288 -7.68 5.43 11.16
N ALA A 289 -8.68 4.79 11.77
CA ALA A 289 -8.45 3.81 12.81
C ALA A 289 -7.87 2.52 12.23
N VAL A 290 -6.94 1.88 12.94
CA VAL A 290 -6.39 0.60 12.49
C VAL A 290 -7.35 -0.53 12.87
N THR A 291 -7.68 -1.37 11.89
CA THR A 291 -8.58 -2.53 12.02
C THR A 291 -7.82 -3.85 11.81
N ALA A 292 -8.43 -4.97 12.22
CA ALA A 292 -7.84 -6.29 12.05
C ALA A 292 -7.54 -6.64 10.58
N LYS A 293 -8.39 -6.22 9.64
CA LYS A 293 -8.17 -6.45 8.20
C LYS A 293 -6.93 -5.73 7.67
N HIS A 294 -6.58 -4.57 8.22
CA HIS A 294 -5.34 -3.87 7.86
C HIS A 294 -4.07 -4.66 8.22
N HIS A 295 -4.14 -5.56 9.20
CA HIS A 295 -3.08 -6.50 9.56
C HIS A 295 -3.11 -7.80 8.75
N GLY A 296 -4.09 -7.97 7.86
CA GLY A 296 -4.36 -9.20 7.10
C GLY A 296 -5.22 -10.25 7.83
N PHE A 297 -6.01 -9.86 8.84
CA PHE A 297 -7.04 -10.73 9.43
C PHE A 297 -8.39 -10.49 8.77
N TYR A 298 -8.68 -11.23 7.70
CA TYR A 298 -9.87 -11.02 6.87
C TYR A 298 -11.13 -11.75 7.37
N SER A 299 -10.99 -12.74 8.25
CA SER A 299 -12.10 -13.39 8.95
C SER A 299 -11.71 -13.74 10.38
N SER A 300 -12.72 -13.79 11.27
CA SER A 300 -12.58 -14.36 12.61
C SER A 300 -12.57 -15.89 12.61
N ASN A 301 -13.19 -16.52 11.61
CA ASN A 301 -13.14 -17.96 11.43
C ASN A 301 -11.91 -18.31 10.58
N LYS A 302 -10.93 -18.96 11.20
CA LYS A 302 -9.66 -19.36 10.57
C LYS A 302 -9.84 -20.21 9.30
N ASN A 303 -10.94 -20.97 9.22
CA ASN A 303 -11.22 -21.91 8.13
C ASN A 303 -12.15 -21.33 7.05
N GLU A 304 -12.62 -20.09 7.18
CA GLU A 304 -13.43 -19.45 6.14
C GLU A 304 -12.59 -19.27 4.87
N LEU A 305 -13.19 -19.60 3.72
CA LEU A 305 -12.55 -19.46 2.41
C LEU A 305 -12.60 -18.01 1.94
N ILE A 306 -11.43 -17.47 1.63
CA ILE A 306 -11.22 -16.10 1.22
C ILE A 306 -10.39 -16.11 -0.06
N ALA A 307 -10.77 -15.29 -1.04
CA ALA A 307 -10.03 -15.08 -2.27
C ALA A 307 -9.21 -13.79 -2.20
N TYR A 308 -7.92 -13.84 -2.52
CA TYR A 308 -7.06 -12.66 -2.67
C TYR A 308 -6.70 -12.45 -4.15
N ASP A 309 -6.90 -11.23 -4.64
CA ASP A 309 -6.67 -10.86 -6.05
C ASP A 309 -5.34 -10.15 -6.25
N PHE A 310 -4.36 -10.84 -6.84
CA PHE A 310 -3.03 -10.30 -7.10
C PHE A 310 -2.97 -9.32 -8.28
N ALA A 311 -4.05 -9.17 -9.06
CA ALA A 311 -4.10 -8.16 -10.12
C ALA A 311 -4.03 -6.74 -9.56
N GLN A 312 -4.58 -6.52 -8.37
CA GLN A 312 -4.58 -5.21 -7.70
C GLN A 312 -3.19 -4.77 -7.25
N ASP A 313 -2.26 -5.71 -7.13
CA ASP A 313 -0.88 -5.45 -6.69
C ASP A 313 0.07 -5.08 -7.85
N ASN A 314 -0.38 -5.16 -9.12
CA ASN A 314 0.42 -4.84 -10.32
C ASN A 314 1.81 -5.52 -10.33
N LEU A 315 1.84 -6.80 -9.98
CA LEU A 315 3.11 -7.53 -9.80
C LEU A 315 3.80 -7.80 -11.15
N PRO A 316 5.12 -7.54 -11.28
CA PRO A 316 5.90 -7.95 -12.45
C PRO A 316 6.03 -9.48 -12.52
N SER A 317 6.28 -10.05 -13.70
CA SER A 317 6.28 -11.51 -13.92
C SER A 317 7.20 -12.29 -12.98
N VAL A 318 8.39 -11.76 -12.65
CA VAL A 318 9.31 -12.36 -11.67
C VAL A 318 8.68 -12.41 -10.27
N ARG A 319 8.01 -11.33 -9.86
CA ARG A 319 7.32 -11.29 -8.57
C ARG A 319 6.09 -12.21 -8.55
N GLN A 320 5.40 -12.38 -9.67
CA GLN A 320 4.32 -13.36 -9.79
C GLN A 320 4.85 -14.79 -9.56
N GLN A 321 6.00 -15.15 -10.13
CA GLN A 321 6.65 -16.44 -9.88
C GLN A 321 6.99 -16.64 -8.40
N GLN A 322 7.56 -15.62 -7.76
CA GLN A 322 7.85 -15.62 -6.31
C GLN A 322 6.61 -15.87 -5.46
N VAL A 323 5.50 -15.20 -5.80
CA VAL A 323 4.21 -15.38 -5.13
C VAL A 323 3.69 -16.80 -5.31
N LEU A 324 3.73 -17.35 -6.53
CA LEU A 324 3.28 -18.72 -6.81
C LEU A 324 4.14 -19.77 -6.09
N THR A 325 5.45 -19.55 -6.00
CA THR A 325 6.36 -20.40 -5.20
C THR A 325 5.95 -20.38 -3.74
N ALA A 326 5.75 -19.19 -3.16
CA ALA A 326 5.32 -19.05 -1.77
C ALA A 326 3.96 -19.73 -1.52
N ILE A 327 2.97 -19.53 -2.40
CA ILE A 327 1.66 -20.18 -2.29
C ILE A 327 1.82 -21.70 -2.27
N SER A 328 2.67 -22.27 -3.12
CA SER A 328 2.91 -23.72 -3.14
C SER A 328 3.39 -24.28 -1.80
N PHE A 329 4.33 -23.58 -1.15
CA PHE A 329 4.82 -23.95 0.18
C PHE A 329 3.82 -23.67 1.31
N ILE A 330 3.07 -22.56 1.25
CA ILE A 330 2.05 -22.22 2.26
C ILE A 330 0.88 -23.21 2.21
N GLU A 331 0.46 -23.61 1.01
CA GLU A 331 -0.61 -24.58 0.84
C GLU A 331 -0.18 -26.00 1.26
N GLY A 332 1.12 -26.27 1.29
CA GLY A 332 1.71 -27.58 1.58
C GLY A 332 1.80 -28.49 0.36
N TRP A 333 1.67 -27.95 -0.86
CA TRP A 333 1.89 -28.69 -2.10
C TRP A 333 3.36 -29.03 -2.31
N ASP A 334 4.25 -28.13 -1.89
CA ASP A 334 5.68 -28.36 -1.78
C ASP A 334 6.09 -28.22 -0.30
N VAL A 335 6.98 -29.08 0.19
CA VAL A 335 7.43 -29.10 1.59
C VAL A 335 8.96 -29.18 1.64
N LEU A 336 9.57 -28.27 2.38
CA LEU A 336 11.00 -28.26 2.70
C LEU A 336 11.21 -28.78 4.14
N ASP A 337 11.97 -29.86 4.30
CA ASP A 337 12.34 -30.41 5.61
C ASP A 337 13.86 -30.25 5.83
N ASN A 338 14.24 -29.71 6.98
CA ASN A 338 15.61 -29.43 7.36
C ASN A 338 15.80 -29.62 8.87
N LYS A 339 15.76 -30.89 9.28
CA LYS A 339 15.93 -31.32 10.68
C LYS A 339 17.39 -31.58 11.03
N LYS A 340 17.73 -31.34 12.29
CA LYS A 340 19.06 -31.64 12.83
C LYS A 340 19.46 -33.10 12.59
N GLY A 341 20.67 -33.30 12.05
CA GLY A 341 21.25 -34.62 11.80
C GLY A 341 20.68 -35.36 10.58
N GLN A 342 19.79 -34.73 9.79
CA GLN A 342 19.25 -35.30 8.56
C GLN A 342 19.72 -34.50 7.34
N THR A 343 19.82 -35.17 6.18
CA THR A 343 20.03 -34.49 4.91
C THR A 343 18.78 -33.67 4.58
N PRO A 344 18.91 -32.36 4.32
CA PRO A 344 17.76 -31.53 3.98
C PRO A 344 17.17 -31.98 2.65
N PHE A 345 15.85 -32.03 2.54
CA PHE A 345 15.16 -32.49 1.34
C PHE A 345 13.93 -31.63 1.04
N VAL A 346 13.52 -31.63 -0.23
CA VAL A 346 12.24 -31.07 -0.67
C VAL A 346 11.35 -32.18 -1.19
N SER A 347 10.04 -32.06 -0.96
CA SER A 347 9.05 -32.99 -1.47
C SER A 347 7.88 -32.26 -2.11
N ASN A 348 7.27 -32.86 -3.13
CA ASN A 348 6.07 -32.38 -3.82
C ASN A 348 4.80 -33.18 -3.44
N GLY A 349 4.85 -33.87 -2.29
CA GLY A 349 3.81 -34.78 -1.79
C GLY A 349 3.97 -36.23 -2.22
N SER A 350 4.50 -36.50 -3.42
CA SER A 350 4.69 -37.86 -3.95
C SER A 350 6.15 -38.32 -3.99
N GLU A 351 7.06 -37.40 -4.30
CA GLU A 351 8.48 -37.67 -4.47
C GLU A 351 9.30 -36.77 -3.53
N LYS A 352 10.54 -37.20 -3.23
CA LYS A 352 11.49 -36.47 -2.38
C LYS A 352 12.84 -36.38 -3.08
N GLU A 353 13.49 -35.22 -2.93
CA GLU A 353 14.80 -34.96 -3.51
C GLU A 353 15.71 -34.27 -2.48
N GLU A 354 16.94 -34.74 -2.36
CA GLU A 354 17.93 -34.19 -1.42
C GLU A 354 18.54 -32.87 -1.92
N LEU A 355 18.66 -31.91 -1.00
CA LEU A 355 19.29 -30.62 -1.25
C LEU A 355 20.77 -30.65 -0.92
N GLU A 356 21.57 -29.96 -1.74
CA GLU A 356 22.97 -29.76 -1.43
C GLU A 356 23.13 -28.63 -0.41
N CYS A 357 23.68 -28.97 0.75
CA CYS A 357 23.99 -28.01 1.79
C CYS A 357 25.31 -27.30 1.48
N TYR A 358 25.32 -25.97 1.46
CA TYR A 358 26.53 -25.17 1.24
C TYR A 358 26.79 -24.20 2.41
N SER A 359 28.07 -23.88 2.62
CA SER A 359 28.48 -22.80 3.52
C SER A 359 28.00 -21.47 2.93
N ALA A 360 27.23 -20.72 3.72
CA ALA A 360 26.55 -19.50 3.30
C ALA A 360 27.50 -18.44 2.70
N THR A 361 27.81 -18.54 1.42
CA THR A 361 28.53 -17.55 0.63
C THR A 361 27.59 -17.07 -0.48
N ARG A 362 27.46 -15.74 -0.67
CA ARG A 362 26.55 -15.14 -1.66
C ARG A 362 26.84 -15.56 -3.12
N TRP A 363 28.01 -16.14 -3.37
CA TRP A 363 28.50 -16.51 -4.70
C TRP A 363 27.96 -17.84 -5.24
N ARG A 364 27.57 -18.78 -4.37
CA ARG A 364 27.01 -20.06 -4.81
C ARG A 364 25.51 -19.91 -5.00
N THR A 365 25.11 -19.47 -6.19
CA THR A 365 23.69 -19.30 -6.58
C THR A 365 23.11 -20.50 -7.32
N HIS A 366 23.97 -21.39 -7.81
CA HIS A 366 23.62 -22.62 -8.54
C HIS A 366 24.35 -23.83 -7.94
N ARG A 367 23.74 -25.01 -8.07
CA ARG A 367 24.32 -26.26 -7.59
C ARG A 367 25.66 -26.57 -8.25
N SER A 368 25.83 -26.22 -9.53
CA SER A 368 27.06 -26.41 -10.29
C SER A 368 27.44 -25.21 -11.17
N VAL A 369 28.72 -25.08 -11.53
CA VAL A 369 29.19 -24.09 -12.53
C VAL A 369 28.52 -24.32 -13.88
N ARG A 370 28.26 -25.58 -14.23
CA ARG A 370 27.54 -25.94 -15.45
C ARG A 370 26.12 -25.37 -15.45
N ALA A 371 25.39 -25.47 -14.34
CA ALA A 371 24.08 -24.87 -14.16
C ALA A 371 24.16 -23.34 -14.25
N ALA A 372 25.15 -22.72 -13.59
CA ALA A 372 25.36 -21.26 -13.71
C ALA A 372 25.60 -20.81 -15.17
N VAL A 373 26.47 -21.50 -15.92
CA VAL A 373 26.72 -21.21 -17.34
C VAL A 373 25.47 -21.45 -18.18
N LYS A 374 24.71 -22.52 -17.91
CA LYS A 374 23.45 -22.82 -18.59
C LYS A 374 22.42 -21.72 -18.34
N SER A 375 22.30 -21.25 -17.10
CA SER A 375 21.45 -20.12 -16.70
C SER A 375 21.81 -18.85 -17.46
N ILE A 376 23.09 -18.45 -17.46
CA ILE A 376 23.57 -17.26 -18.19
C ILE A 376 23.31 -17.41 -19.70
N SER A 377 23.60 -18.59 -20.28
CA SER A 377 23.35 -18.83 -21.70
C SER A 377 21.87 -18.77 -22.06
N SER A 378 21.00 -19.28 -21.18
CA SER A 378 19.55 -19.27 -21.36
C SER A 378 19.00 -17.85 -21.21
N PHE A 379 19.54 -17.07 -20.28
CA PHE A 379 19.24 -15.65 -20.16
C PHE A 379 19.60 -14.89 -21.43
N LEU A 380 20.86 -14.97 -21.90
CA LEU A 380 21.29 -14.29 -23.13
C LEU A 380 20.44 -14.70 -24.33
N LEU A 381 20.17 -16.00 -24.45
CA LEU A 381 19.33 -16.53 -25.53
C LEU A 381 17.88 -16.07 -25.42
N ASN A 382 17.34 -15.88 -24.20
CA ASN A 382 16.03 -15.31 -23.95
C ASN A 382 15.95 -13.82 -24.31
N ILE A 383 17.03 -13.04 -24.18
CA ILE A 383 17.08 -11.66 -24.71
C ILE A 383 16.81 -11.68 -26.22
N PHE A 384 17.55 -12.51 -26.96
CA PHE A 384 17.41 -12.61 -28.41
C PHE A 384 16.07 -13.24 -28.83
N LYS A 385 15.59 -14.25 -28.11
CA LYS A 385 14.26 -14.82 -28.36
C LYS A 385 13.16 -13.82 -28.07
N GLY A 386 13.26 -13.03 -27.00
CA GLY A 386 12.29 -12.01 -26.58
C GLY A 386 12.09 -10.93 -27.62
N ILE A 387 13.01 -10.77 -28.58
CA ILE A 387 12.78 -9.92 -29.75
C ILE A 387 11.62 -10.47 -30.61
N PHE A 388 11.58 -11.78 -30.84
CA PHE A 388 10.75 -12.41 -31.87
C PHE A 388 9.61 -13.27 -31.33
N VAL A 389 9.79 -13.91 -30.18
CA VAL A 389 8.91 -14.95 -29.62
C VAL A 389 8.64 -14.64 -28.14
N PRO A 390 7.43 -14.92 -27.62
CA PRO A 390 7.16 -14.79 -26.19
C PRO A 390 8.17 -15.60 -25.36
N THR A 391 8.79 -14.96 -24.38
CA THR A 391 9.73 -15.62 -23.46
C THR A 391 9.13 -15.67 -22.06
N ARG A 392 9.62 -16.59 -21.22
CA ARG A 392 9.26 -16.61 -19.80
C ARG A 392 10.53 -16.36 -19.00
N PRO A 393 10.43 -15.73 -17.81
CA PRO A 393 11.57 -15.64 -16.92
C PRO A 393 12.14 -17.03 -16.69
N TRP A 394 13.45 -17.15 -16.79
CA TRP A 394 14.14 -18.43 -16.71
C TRP A 394 13.99 -19.03 -15.30
N ALA A 395 13.48 -20.26 -15.22
CA ALA A 395 13.42 -21.05 -13.99
C ALA A 395 14.39 -22.22 -14.12
N GLU A 396 15.37 -22.29 -13.23
CA GLU A 396 16.31 -23.42 -13.19
C GLU A 396 16.01 -24.33 -12.00
N GLU A 397 15.54 -25.53 -12.33
CA GLU A 397 15.53 -26.68 -11.43
C GLU A 397 16.78 -27.52 -11.73
N ASP A 398 17.62 -27.75 -10.72
CA ASP A 398 18.86 -28.55 -10.83
C ASP A 398 18.82 -29.75 -9.86
N TRP A 399 17.97 -30.71 -10.21
CA TRP A 399 17.73 -31.94 -9.45
C TRP A 399 18.64 -33.09 -9.93
N TYR A 400 19.01 -34.00 -9.02
CA TYR A 400 19.65 -35.26 -9.44
C TYR A 400 18.64 -36.13 -10.19
N ASN A 401 17.40 -36.20 -9.69
CA ASN A 401 16.29 -36.80 -10.42
C ASN A 401 15.70 -35.83 -11.45
N ARG A 402 15.94 -36.08 -12.74
CA ARG A 402 15.44 -35.24 -13.85
C ARG A 402 13.92 -35.21 -13.97
N ASN A 403 13.20 -36.18 -13.39
CA ASN A 403 11.74 -36.25 -13.45
C ASN A 403 11.08 -35.54 -12.26
N PHE A 404 11.84 -35.25 -11.21
CA PHE A 404 11.34 -34.52 -10.06
C PHE A 404 11.08 -33.06 -10.45
N HIS A 405 9.88 -32.57 -10.14
CA HIS A 405 9.49 -31.18 -10.37
C HIS A 405 8.62 -30.70 -9.22
N LEU A 406 8.83 -29.47 -8.78
CA LEU A 406 7.98 -28.85 -7.77
C LEU A 406 6.64 -28.42 -8.38
N ASN A 407 5.60 -28.39 -7.53
CA ASN A 407 4.31 -27.87 -7.95
C ASN A 407 4.39 -26.38 -8.29
N ALA A 408 5.28 -25.63 -7.63
CA ALA A 408 5.60 -24.24 -7.98
C ALA A 408 5.97 -24.06 -9.47
N VAL A 409 6.79 -24.94 -10.05
CA VAL A 409 7.19 -24.83 -11.47
C VAL A 409 6.05 -25.12 -12.42
N LYS A 410 5.11 -26.00 -12.05
CA LYS A 410 3.88 -26.20 -12.81
C LYS A 410 3.03 -24.92 -12.82
N LEU A 411 2.92 -24.24 -11.68
CA LEU A 411 2.19 -22.96 -11.57
C LEU A 411 2.88 -21.84 -12.37
N HIS A 412 4.21 -21.78 -12.39
CA HIS A 412 4.95 -20.80 -13.18
C HIS A 412 4.65 -20.88 -14.69
N LYS A 413 4.24 -22.05 -15.19
CA LYS A 413 3.81 -22.21 -16.59
C LYS A 413 2.51 -21.46 -16.92
N GLN A 414 1.79 -20.95 -15.93
CA GLN A 414 0.57 -20.15 -16.11
C GLN A 414 0.82 -18.64 -16.01
N VAL A 415 2.04 -18.22 -15.62
CA VAL A 415 2.43 -16.80 -15.58
C VAL A 415 2.50 -16.23 -17.00
N ALA A 416 2.13 -14.95 -17.12
CA ALA A 416 2.25 -14.20 -18.36
C ALA A 416 3.66 -14.30 -18.93
N ALA A 417 3.76 -14.76 -20.18
CA ALA A 417 5.01 -14.67 -20.92
C ALA A 417 5.33 -13.20 -21.17
N ILE A 418 6.61 -12.85 -21.08
CA ILE A 418 7.14 -11.58 -21.57
C ILE A 418 6.83 -11.54 -23.06
N GLU A 419 6.03 -10.56 -23.47
CA GLU A 419 5.60 -10.45 -24.84
C GLU A 419 6.77 -10.11 -25.77
N PRO A 420 6.79 -10.64 -26.99
CA PRO A 420 7.86 -10.34 -27.93
C PRO A 420 7.83 -8.86 -28.29
N MET A 421 9.02 -8.26 -28.37
CA MET A 421 9.13 -6.81 -28.47
C MET A 421 8.47 -6.22 -29.73
N TRP A 422 8.41 -6.96 -30.85
CA TRP A 422 7.73 -6.49 -32.06
C TRP A 422 6.21 -6.32 -31.89
N LYS A 423 5.58 -6.97 -30.91
CA LYS A 423 4.14 -6.82 -30.67
C LYS A 423 3.79 -5.46 -30.08
N LYS A 424 4.69 -4.81 -29.34
CA LYS A 424 4.42 -3.52 -28.70
C LYS A 424 4.09 -2.40 -29.70
N PRO A 425 4.89 -2.15 -30.76
CA PRO A 425 4.50 -1.18 -31.79
C PRO A 425 3.24 -1.62 -32.55
N VAL A 426 3.01 -2.92 -32.75
CA VAL A 426 1.77 -3.42 -33.36
C VAL A 426 0.56 -3.11 -32.48
N TYR A 427 0.63 -3.35 -31.16
CA TYR A 427 -0.44 -3.00 -30.23
C TYR A 427 -0.67 -1.50 -30.15
N PHE A 428 0.38 -0.68 -30.22
CA PHE A 428 0.24 0.77 -30.30
C PHE A 428 -0.53 1.19 -31.56
N VAL A 429 -0.15 0.67 -32.73
CA VAL A 429 -0.87 0.92 -33.99
C VAL A 429 -2.30 0.38 -33.93
N MET A 430 -2.51 -0.81 -33.36
CA MET A 430 -3.85 -1.36 -33.13
C MET A 430 -4.65 -0.50 -32.15
N GLN A 431 -4.06 0.04 -31.08
CA GLN A 431 -4.74 0.93 -30.15
C GLN A 431 -5.13 2.24 -30.82
N LEU A 432 -4.27 2.82 -31.65
CA LEU A 432 -4.60 3.97 -32.48
C LEU A 432 -5.74 3.64 -33.46
N GLY A 433 -5.62 2.53 -34.19
CA GLY A 433 -6.65 2.06 -35.11
C GLY A 433 -7.98 1.77 -34.41
N ASN A 434 -7.95 1.15 -33.22
CA ASN A 434 -9.12 0.91 -32.38
C ASN A 434 -9.71 2.22 -31.86
N GLY A 435 -8.88 3.20 -31.49
CA GLY A 435 -9.31 4.54 -31.17
C GLY A 435 -10.03 5.19 -32.36
N PHE A 436 -9.42 5.20 -33.54
CA PHE A 436 -10.05 5.69 -34.77
C PHE A 436 -11.37 4.98 -35.06
N MET A 437 -11.42 3.65 -34.95
CA MET A 437 -12.66 2.89 -35.11
C MET A 437 -13.70 3.25 -34.06
N ASP A 438 -13.30 3.45 -32.81
CA ASP A 438 -14.20 3.93 -31.76
C ASP A 438 -14.76 5.32 -32.11
N ILE A 439 -14.01 6.24 -32.75
CA ILE A 439 -14.55 7.55 -33.20
C ILE A 439 -15.75 7.38 -34.14
N PHE A 440 -15.71 6.39 -35.04
CA PHE A 440 -16.73 6.17 -36.06
C PHE A 440 -17.85 5.23 -35.62
N TYR A 441 -17.53 4.19 -34.85
CA TYR A 441 -18.43 3.09 -34.49
C TYR A 441 -18.69 2.98 -32.98
N GLY A 442 -17.97 3.74 -32.17
CA GLY A 442 -18.15 3.76 -30.73
C GLY A 442 -19.45 4.45 -30.35
N ILE A 443 -20.04 3.96 -29.27
CA ILE A 443 -21.30 4.49 -28.75
C ILE A 443 -20.98 5.82 -28.06
N ARG A 444 -21.47 6.92 -28.65
CA ARG A 444 -21.18 8.28 -28.21
C ARG A 444 -21.72 8.52 -26.80
N ASP A 445 -20.88 9.12 -25.97
CA ASP A 445 -21.26 9.66 -24.68
C ASP A 445 -21.69 11.12 -24.87
N PHE A 446 -22.88 11.48 -24.39
CA PHE A 446 -23.24 12.89 -24.18
C PHE A 446 -23.35 13.10 -22.68
N GLY A 447 -22.26 13.58 -22.07
CA GLY A 447 -22.22 13.73 -20.62
C GLY A 447 -20.96 14.40 -20.08
N ALA A 448 -20.47 15.45 -20.73
CA ALA A 448 -19.41 16.29 -20.16
C ALA A 448 -19.79 17.77 -20.23
N LYS A 449 -20.76 18.17 -19.40
CA LYS A 449 -20.83 19.59 -19.01
C LYS A 449 -19.64 19.83 -18.08
N LEU A 450 -18.64 20.51 -18.61
CA LEU A 450 -17.64 21.20 -17.81
C LEU A 450 -18.38 22.34 -17.08
N ILE A 451 -18.99 22.01 -15.94
CA ILE A 451 -19.73 22.99 -15.13
C ILE A 451 -18.69 23.78 -14.33
N ILE A 452 -18.24 24.89 -14.89
CA ILE A 452 -17.81 26.02 -14.07
C ILE A 452 -19.11 26.70 -13.61
N GLY A 453 -19.66 26.20 -12.50
CA GLY A 453 -20.77 26.84 -11.82
C GLY A 453 -20.28 28.05 -11.02
N MET A 454 -21.05 29.14 -11.01
CA MET A 454 -20.88 30.18 -9.98
C MET A 454 -21.13 29.57 -8.58
N PRO A 455 -20.57 30.15 -7.50
CA PRO A 455 -20.38 29.43 -6.24
C PRO A 455 -21.71 29.02 -5.60
N GLU A 456 -22.09 27.75 -5.76
CA GLU A 456 -23.21 27.07 -5.09
C GLU A 456 -23.19 27.29 -3.57
N ASP A 457 -22.00 27.48 -3.03
CA ASP A 457 -21.68 27.88 -1.66
C ASP A 457 -22.44 29.12 -1.14
N ILE A 458 -22.67 30.13 -2.00
CA ILE A 458 -23.37 31.37 -1.61
C ILE A 458 -24.87 31.11 -1.43
N VAL A 459 -25.43 30.24 -2.27
CA VAL A 459 -26.82 29.77 -2.15
C VAL A 459 -26.99 28.90 -0.90
N ASN A 460 -26.01 28.04 -0.61
CA ASN A 460 -25.98 27.22 0.59
C ASN A 460 -25.92 28.04 1.89
N ASP A 461 -25.20 29.17 1.88
CA ASP A 461 -25.16 30.10 3.00
C ASP A 461 -26.53 30.74 3.23
N TRP A 462 -27.21 31.15 2.16
CA TRP A 462 -28.57 31.67 2.26
C TRP A 462 -29.58 30.64 2.80
N GLU A 463 -29.59 29.43 2.24
CA GLU A 463 -30.50 28.35 2.65
C GLU A 463 -30.28 27.90 4.10
N SER A 464 -29.06 28.05 4.63
CA SER A 464 -28.75 27.76 6.03
C SER A 464 -29.48 28.65 7.04
N SER A 465 -29.96 29.83 6.60
CA SER A 465 -30.73 30.75 7.45
C SER A 465 -32.18 30.30 7.71
N LYS A 466 -32.70 29.34 6.93
CA LYS A 466 -34.06 28.78 7.04
C LYS A 466 -34.14 27.65 8.09
N ALA A 467 -35.34 27.33 8.55
CA ALA A 467 -35.57 26.26 9.53
C ALA A 467 -35.13 24.87 9.00
N LEU A 468 -34.66 23.99 9.89
CA LEU A 468 -34.31 22.61 9.55
C LEU A 468 -35.59 21.76 9.54
N PRO A 469 -35.95 21.09 8.43
CA PRO A 469 -37.09 20.18 8.38
C PRO A 469 -36.88 18.94 9.28
N ALA A 470 -37.94 18.19 9.58
CA ALA A 470 -37.81 16.97 10.37
C ALA A 470 -36.99 15.91 9.62
N LEU A 471 -36.23 15.07 10.34
CA LEU A 471 -35.37 14.05 9.72
C LEU A 471 -36.15 13.16 8.73
N ASP A 472 -37.35 12.74 9.11
CA ASP A 472 -38.17 11.83 8.31
C ASP A 472 -38.68 12.47 7.01
N GLU A 473 -38.95 13.78 7.03
CA GLU A 473 -39.33 14.54 5.83
C GLU A 473 -38.14 14.68 4.87
N VAL A 474 -36.94 14.98 5.41
CA VAL A 474 -35.71 15.06 4.60
C VAL A 474 -35.39 13.70 3.98
N LEU A 475 -35.41 12.62 4.77
CA LEU A 475 -35.11 11.28 4.26
C LEU A 475 -36.13 10.83 3.20
N ALA A 476 -37.42 11.13 3.38
CA ALA A 476 -38.45 10.82 2.38
C ALA A 476 -38.23 11.57 1.06
N HIS A 477 -37.97 12.89 1.13
CA HIS A 477 -37.74 13.71 -0.06
C HIS A 477 -36.50 13.25 -0.83
N VAL A 478 -35.37 13.07 -0.14
CA VAL A 478 -34.11 12.67 -0.78
C VAL A 478 -34.18 11.24 -1.32
N THR A 479 -34.98 10.35 -0.71
CA THR A 479 -35.20 9.00 -1.26
C THR A 479 -35.92 9.06 -2.61
N ILE A 480 -36.87 9.97 -2.79
CA ILE A 480 -37.56 10.15 -4.09
C ILE A 480 -36.56 10.60 -5.16
N GLU A 481 -35.72 11.59 -4.84
CA GLU A 481 -34.69 12.10 -5.76
C GLU A 481 -33.64 11.02 -6.08
N ALA A 482 -33.13 10.31 -5.07
CA ALA A 482 -32.17 9.22 -5.26
C ALA A 482 -32.74 8.10 -6.15
N ASN A 483 -34.01 7.73 -5.97
CA ASN A 483 -34.69 6.74 -6.81
C ASN A 483 -34.88 7.25 -8.25
N ALA A 484 -35.15 8.55 -8.44
CA ALA A 484 -35.26 9.14 -9.78
C ALA A 484 -33.92 9.15 -10.52
N ILE A 485 -32.81 9.47 -9.83
CA ILE A 485 -31.45 9.38 -10.38
C ILE A 485 -31.12 7.93 -10.73
N PHE A 486 -31.38 7.00 -9.80
CA PHE A 486 -31.15 5.57 -10.01
C PHE A 486 -31.90 5.05 -11.24
N ALA A 487 -33.19 5.35 -11.37
CA ALA A 487 -34.00 4.93 -12.52
C ALA A 487 -33.47 5.51 -13.85
N ALA A 488 -33.03 6.77 -13.85
CA ALA A 488 -32.43 7.40 -15.03
C ALA A 488 -31.09 6.77 -15.42
N GLU A 489 -30.24 6.44 -14.45
CA GLU A 489 -28.95 5.77 -14.69
C GLU A 489 -29.13 4.32 -15.12
N GLU A 490 -30.10 3.60 -14.53
CA GLU A 490 -30.44 2.22 -14.91
C GLU A 490 -30.98 2.17 -16.35
N GLN A 491 -31.88 3.08 -16.71
CA GLN A 491 -32.37 3.18 -18.09
C GLN A 491 -31.23 3.47 -19.07
N LEU A 492 -30.33 4.41 -18.73
CA LEU A 492 -29.19 4.76 -19.58
C LEU A 492 -28.20 3.59 -19.71
N LEU A 493 -27.94 2.86 -18.63
CA LEU A 493 -27.12 1.65 -18.64
C LEU A 493 -27.76 0.53 -19.47
N GLU A 494 -29.07 0.31 -19.34
CA GLU A 494 -29.79 -0.66 -20.15
C GLU A 494 -29.73 -0.34 -21.63
N GLU A 495 -29.93 0.92 -22.01
CA GLU A 495 -29.81 1.37 -23.41
C GLU A 495 -28.41 1.11 -23.96
N LEU A 496 -27.37 1.42 -23.18
CA LEU A 496 -25.97 1.14 -23.55
C LEU A 496 -25.71 -0.36 -23.70
N LEU A 497 -26.15 -1.18 -22.74
CA LEU A 497 -25.95 -2.63 -22.79
C LEU A 497 -26.73 -3.26 -23.97
N LYS A 498 -27.96 -2.82 -24.23
CA LYS A 498 -28.74 -3.24 -25.41
C LYS A 498 -28.01 -2.91 -26.70
N GLN A 499 -27.43 -1.71 -26.82
CA GLN A 499 -26.61 -1.31 -27.97
C GLN A 499 -25.30 -2.13 -28.09
N CYS A 500 -24.74 -2.59 -26.97
CA CYS A 500 -23.60 -3.52 -26.95
C CYS A 500 -23.98 -5.00 -27.19
N GLY A 501 -25.27 -5.31 -27.34
CA GLY A 501 -25.77 -6.68 -27.45
C GLY A 501 -25.54 -7.50 -26.16
N ASP A 502 -25.64 -6.86 -24.99
CA ASP A 502 -25.60 -7.49 -23.68
C ASP A 502 -26.89 -7.20 -22.90
N LYS A 503 -27.14 -7.94 -21.82
CA LYS A 503 -28.26 -7.71 -20.92
C LYS A 503 -27.74 -7.54 -19.51
N LEU A 504 -28.45 -6.73 -18.71
CA LEU A 504 -28.28 -6.76 -17.27
C LEU A 504 -28.58 -8.20 -16.81
N LYS A 505 -27.61 -8.86 -16.18
CA LYS A 505 -27.80 -10.18 -15.56
C LYS A 505 -27.58 -9.99 -14.07
N GLU A 506 -28.43 -10.60 -13.26
CA GLU A 506 -28.15 -10.75 -11.85
C GLU A 506 -26.91 -11.64 -11.67
N ASP A 507 -25.97 -11.16 -10.87
CA ASP A 507 -24.75 -11.88 -10.58
C ASP A 507 -25.06 -13.11 -9.72
N ALA A 508 -24.51 -14.27 -10.09
CA ALA A 508 -24.67 -15.47 -9.29
C ALA A 508 -24.09 -15.27 -7.87
N PRO A 509 -24.81 -15.67 -6.80
CA PRO A 509 -24.34 -15.49 -5.44
C PRO A 509 -23.05 -16.28 -5.20
N SER A 510 -22.02 -15.60 -4.72
CA SER A 510 -20.75 -16.23 -4.34
C SER A 510 -20.78 -16.69 -2.88
N LYS A 511 -20.28 -17.90 -2.61
CA LYS A 511 -20.01 -18.40 -1.26
C LYS A 511 -18.65 -17.92 -0.69
N VAL A 512 -17.80 -17.33 -1.54
CA VAL A 512 -16.43 -16.93 -1.21
C VAL A 512 -16.35 -15.40 -1.11
N ARG A 513 -15.71 -14.91 -0.04
CA ARG A 513 -15.46 -13.48 0.18
C ARG A 513 -14.11 -13.06 -0.41
N LEU A 514 -14.06 -11.85 -0.97
CA LEU A 514 -12.81 -11.24 -1.42
C LEU A 514 -12.07 -10.63 -0.22
N ALA A 515 -10.76 -10.84 -0.16
CA ALA A 515 -9.88 -10.16 0.79
C ALA A 515 -9.79 -8.69 0.41
N GLY A 516 -10.23 -7.82 1.32
CA GLY A 516 -10.18 -6.37 1.18
C GLY A 516 -10.07 -5.70 2.54
N VAL A 517 -9.63 -4.45 2.54
CA VAL A 517 -9.65 -3.58 3.73
C VAL A 517 -10.78 -2.56 3.59
N GLU A 518 -11.36 -2.15 4.71
CA GLU A 518 -12.47 -1.19 4.68
C GLU A 518 -12.06 0.17 4.08
N TYR A 519 -10.81 0.55 4.29
CA TYR A 519 -10.21 1.78 3.80
C TYR A 519 -8.68 1.68 3.84
N GLU A 520 -7.97 2.63 3.24
CA GLU A 520 -6.52 2.67 3.31
C GLU A 520 -6.05 3.51 4.52
N LEU A 521 -4.97 3.08 5.17
CA LEU A 521 -4.36 3.82 6.29
C LEU A 521 -3.39 4.92 5.85
N SER A 522 -3.06 5.00 4.55
CA SER A 522 -2.21 6.05 3.99
C SER A 522 -3.09 7.17 3.44
N GLY A 523 -3.08 8.33 4.11
CA GLY A 523 -3.94 9.45 3.77
C GLY A 523 -3.55 10.13 2.46
N GLY A 524 -4.49 10.20 1.53
CA GLY A 524 -4.35 10.99 0.30
C GLY A 524 -4.32 12.51 0.54
N GLU A 525 -4.62 12.99 1.76
CA GLU A 525 -4.49 14.41 2.10
C GLU A 525 -3.04 14.91 2.20
N PHE A 526 -2.06 14.02 2.29
CA PHE A 526 -0.64 14.39 2.21
C PHE A 526 -0.09 14.41 0.77
N ASN A 527 -0.88 13.99 -0.22
CA ASN A 527 -0.55 14.14 -1.65
C ASN A 527 -0.86 15.57 -2.11
N ASP A 528 -0.23 16.53 -1.45
CA ASP A 528 -0.09 17.91 -1.90
C ASP A 528 1.16 18.00 -2.80
N VAL A 529 1.20 18.93 -3.74
CA VAL A 529 2.35 19.20 -4.61
C VAL A 529 3.62 19.38 -3.81
N LEU A 530 3.60 20.23 -2.77
CA LEU A 530 4.79 20.54 -1.99
C LEU A 530 5.28 19.33 -1.19
N ASN A 531 4.35 18.59 -0.59
CA ASN A 531 4.68 17.35 0.11
C ASN A 531 5.13 16.25 -0.87
N SER A 532 4.55 16.17 -2.06
CA SER A 532 4.93 15.21 -3.10
C SER A 532 6.33 15.52 -3.66
N MET A 533 6.67 16.80 -3.83
CA MET A 533 8.03 17.22 -4.18
C MET A 533 9.03 16.84 -3.09
N VAL A 534 8.76 17.20 -1.83
CA VAL A 534 9.67 16.87 -0.72
C VAL A 534 9.74 15.36 -0.48
N ARG A 535 8.62 14.62 -0.61
CA ARG A 535 8.60 13.15 -0.59
C ARG A 535 9.36 12.54 -1.74
N GLY A 536 9.30 13.13 -2.94
CA GLY A 536 10.10 12.73 -4.10
C GLY A 536 11.59 12.89 -3.82
N VAL A 537 11.99 14.02 -3.22
CA VAL A 537 13.40 14.27 -2.83
C VAL A 537 13.83 13.34 -1.68
N ASN A 538 12.96 13.12 -0.69
CA ASN A 538 13.19 12.16 0.40
C ASN A 538 13.30 10.73 -0.14
N GLY A 539 12.43 10.35 -1.09
CA GLY A 539 12.45 9.05 -1.76
C GLY A 539 13.72 8.85 -2.58
N PHE A 540 14.14 9.88 -3.32
CA PHE A 540 15.42 9.88 -4.03
C PHE A 540 16.59 9.73 -3.04
N SER A 541 16.64 10.55 -1.98
CA SER A 541 17.66 10.43 -0.93
C SER A 541 17.66 9.05 -0.26
N SER A 542 16.48 8.50 0.00
CA SER A 542 16.26 7.15 0.54
C SER A 542 16.85 6.08 -0.39
N VAL A 543 16.74 6.20 -1.72
CA VAL A 543 17.37 5.25 -2.64
C VAL A 543 18.89 5.18 -2.43
N PHE A 544 19.58 6.31 -2.29
CA PHE A 544 21.03 6.31 -2.04
C PHE A 544 21.33 5.86 -0.61
N THR A 545 20.76 6.52 0.39
CA THR A 545 21.04 6.28 1.82
C THR A 545 20.67 4.88 2.28
N HIS A 546 19.59 4.30 1.75
CA HIS A 546 19.15 2.97 2.10
C HIS A 546 19.85 1.87 1.30
N ASN A 547 19.76 1.92 -0.03
CA ASN A 547 20.25 0.81 -0.86
C ASN A 547 21.78 0.77 -0.93
N ILE A 548 22.44 1.94 -0.95
CA ILE A 548 23.90 2.01 -1.08
C ILE A 548 24.58 2.00 0.28
N TYR A 549 24.08 2.76 1.27
CA TYR A 549 24.80 2.90 2.55
C TYR A 549 24.35 1.93 3.66
N ALA A 550 23.05 1.62 3.76
CA ALA A 550 22.54 0.76 4.83
C ALA A 550 22.70 -0.73 4.52
N LYS A 551 22.33 -1.16 3.30
CA LYS A 551 22.46 -2.57 2.87
C LYS A 551 23.91 -2.99 2.64
N ASP A 552 24.71 -2.13 1.99
CA ASP A 552 26.13 -2.39 1.74
C ASP A 552 27.04 -1.23 2.17
N PRO A 553 27.41 -1.14 3.46
CA PRO A 553 28.28 -0.07 3.95
C PRO A 553 29.62 0.05 3.21
N VAL A 554 30.13 -1.04 2.61
CA VAL A 554 31.36 -1.00 1.80
C VAL A 554 31.08 -0.34 0.45
N GLY A 555 29.96 -0.69 -0.20
CA GLY A 555 29.47 0.00 -1.38
C GLY A 555 29.23 1.50 -1.13
N GLY A 556 28.66 1.85 0.03
CA GLY A 556 28.53 3.24 0.48
C GLY A 556 29.86 3.97 0.63
N LEU A 557 30.89 3.32 1.20
CA LEU A 557 32.23 3.91 1.30
C LEU A 557 32.85 4.13 -0.08
N ILE A 558 32.74 3.14 -0.97
CA ILE A 558 33.22 3.22 -2.34
C ILE A 558 32.52 4.36 -3.07
N PHE A 559 31.20 4.48 -2.92
CA PHE A 559 30.43 5.59 -3.47
C PHE A 559 30.95 6.94 -2.96
N THR A 560 31.01 7.16 -1.64
CA THR A 560 31.44 8.47 -1.09
C THR A 560 32.87 8.81 -1.47
N THR A 561 33.80 7.86 -1.36
CA THR A 561 35.21 8.10 -1.69
C THR A 561 35.37 8.41 -3.17
N THR A 562 34.71 7.66 -4.04
CA THR A 562 34.74 7.89 -5.48
C THR A 562 34.07 9.23 -5.85
N TYR A 563 32.98 9.60 -5.17
CA TYR A 563 32.33 10.89 -5.34
C TYR A 563 33.28 12.05 -5.00
N LEU A 564 33.95 11.97 -3.84
CA LEU A 564 34.95 12.97 -3.41
C LEU A 564 36.14 13.01 -4.36
N VAL A 565 36.58 11.86 -4.87
CA VAL A 565 37.63 11.77 -5.90
C VAL A 565 37.18 12.50 -7.18
N GLY A 566 35.94 12.30 -7.63
CA GLY A 566 35.37 13.02 -8.78
C GLY A 566 35.33 14.54 -8.56
N ILE A 567 34.92 15.00 -7.37
CA ILE A 567 35.01 16.42 -7.00
C ILE A 567 36.46 16.92 -7.08
N GLY A 568 37.40 16.14 -6.52
CA GLY A 568 38.82 16.44 -6.54
C GLY A 568 39.40 16.53 -7.97
N MET A 569 38.88 15.74 -8.91
CA MET A 569 39.30 15.79 -10.31
C MET A 569 38.91 17.10 -11.01
N ILE A 570 37.81 17.73 -10.59
CA ILE A 570 37.35 19.03 -11.13
C ILE A 570 38.06 20.20 -10.45
N TYR A 571 38.12 20.21 -9.11
CA TYR A 571 38.66 21.35 -8.36
C TYR A 571 40.18 21.30 -8.16
N LEU A 572 40.78 20.10 -8.17
CA LEU A 572 42.20 19.87 -7.95
C LEU A 572 42.79 18.95 -9.05
N PRO A 573 42.67 19.31 -10.34
CA PRO A 573 43.03 18.42 -11.45
C PRO A 573 44.51 18.04 -11.46
N ALA A 574 45.42 18.93 -11.06
CA ALA A 574 46.85 18.65 -11.02
C ALA A 574 47.23 17.58 -9.96
N TYR A 575 46.61 17.66 -8.77
CA TYR A 575 46.79 16.67 -7.71
C TYR A 575 46.11 15.34 -8.06
N SER A 576 44.94 15.38 -8.67
CA SER A 576 44.25 14.17 -9.12
C SER A 576 45.01 13.50 -10.26
N ALA A 577 45.60 14.28 -11.18
CA ALA A 577 46.36 13.76 -12.31
C ALA A 577 47.67 13.08 -11.89
N SER A 578 48.26 13.46 -10.76
CA SER A 578 49.44 12.77 -10.23
C SER A 578 49.12 11.41 -9.62
N ILE A 579 47.88 11.19 -9.17
CA ILE A 579 47.43 9.93 -8.58
C ILE A 579 46.81 9.00 -9.64
N PHE A 580 45.90 9.53 -10.46
CA PHE A 580 45.08 8.75 -11.39
C PHE A 580 45.56 8.84 -12.86
N GLY A 581 46.54 9.69 -13.14
CA GLY A 581 47.03 9.97 -14.49
C GLY A 581 46.25 11.10 -15.19
N SER A 582 46.96 11.96 -15.91
CA SER A 582 46.38 13.12 -16.60
C SER A 582 45.34 12.76 -17.66
N ALA A 583 45.52 11.62 -18.36
CA ALA A 583 44.58 11.16 -19.37
C ALA A 583 43.20 10.82 -18.77
N PHE A 584 43.16 10.14 -17.63
CA PHE A 584 41.92 9.79 -16.95
C PHE A 584 41.22 11.02 -16.38
N VAL A 585 41.97 11.90 -15.71
CA VAL A 585 41.42 13.15 -15.14
C VAL A 585 40.90 14.08 -16.25
N ASN A 586 41.58 14.20 -17.38
CA ASN A 586 41.10 14.99 -18.50
C ASN A 586 39.85 14.37 -19.13
N ALA A 587 39.80 13.05 -19.31
CA ALA A 587 38.62 12.36 -19.83
C ALA A 587 37.41 12.52 -18.89
N PHE A 588 37.61 12.34 -17.58
CA PHE A 588 36.58 12.52 -16.57
C PHE A 588 36.10 13.97 -16.50
N SER A 589 37.00 14.94 -16.47
CA SER A 589 36.65 16.36 -16.45
C SER A 589 35.85 16.75 -17.68
N ASN A 590 36.27 16.30 -18.87
CA ASN A 590 35.51 16.54 -20.10
C ASN A 590 34.11 15.92 -20.02
N MET A 591 33.98 14.66 -19.59
CA MET A 591 32.68 14.02 -19.38
C MET A 591 31.81 14.77 -18.36
N SER A 592 32.40 15.24 -17.27
CA SER A 592 31.69 15.98 -16.22
C SER A 592 31.17 17.33 -16.73
N TYR A 593 31.98 18.07 -17.48
CA TYR A 593 31.59 19.33 -18.10
C TYR A 593 30.62 19.16 -19.29
N THR A 594 30.52 17.95 -19.86
CA THR A 594 29.45 17.63 -20.82
C THR A 594 28.09 17.44 -20.12
N MET A 595 28.09 17.12 -18.83
CA MET A 595 26.85 16.94 -18.04
C MET A 595 26.36 18.21 -17.35
N ALA A 596 27.25 19.18 -17.10
CA ALA A 596 26.90 20.47 -16.51
C ALA A 596 27.95 21.55 -16.83
N SER A 597 27.48 22.78 -17.05
CA SER A 597 28.32 23.90 -17.52
C SER A 597 29.15 24.55 -16.40
N SER A 598 28.67 24.50 -15.17
CA SER A 598 29.35 25.08 -14.01
C SER A 598 30.34 24.09 -13.38
N PRO A 599 31.47 24.55 -12.82
CA PRO A 599 32.40 23.66 -12.10
C PRO A 599 31.76 22.89 -10.96
N LEU A 600 30.81 23.52 -10.24
CA LEU A 600 30.04 22.87 -9.19
C LEU A 600 29.11 21.80 -9.77
N GLY A 601 28.36 22.14 -10.82
CA GLY A 601 27.47 21.19 -11.50
C GLY A 601 28.23 20.00 -12.09
N ALA A 602 29.38 20.26 -12.73
CA ALA A 602 30.26 19.24 -13.29
C ALA A 602 30.82 18.34 -12.19
N ALA A 603 31.26 18.90 -11.06
CA ALA A 603 31.73 18.13 -9.92
C ALA A 603 30.63 17.25 -9.30
N VAL A 604 29.40 17.76 -9.21
CA VAL A 604 28.25 16.99 -8.71
C VAL A 604 27.85 15.88 -9.69
N ALA A 605 27.64 16.21 -10.96
CA ALA A 605 27.17 15.26 -11.97
C ALA A 605 28.24 14.19 -12.30
N GLY A 606 29.48 14.63 -12.54
CA GLY A 606 30.61 13.75 -12.75
C GLY A 606 30.93 12.89 -11.53
N GLY A 607 31.00 13.51 -10.35
CA GLY A 607 31.24 12.82 -9.09
C GLY A 607 30.18 11.75 -8.82
N SER A 608 28.89 12.06 -9.02
CA SER A 608 27.79 11.10 -8.86
C SER A 608 27.93 9.94 -9.84
N THR A 609 28.15 10.23 -11.12
CA THR A 609 28.29 9.21 -12.16
C THR A 609 29.42 8.23 -11.85
N LEU A 610 30.59 8.75 -11.46
CA LEU A 610 31.74 7.90 -11.12
C LEU A 610 31.44 7.05 -9.87
N ALA A 611 30.80 7.65 -8.86
CA ALA A 611 30.41 6.96 -7.64
C ALA A 611 29.39 5.84 -7.89
N GLU A 612 28.40 6.08 -8.74
CA GLU A 612 27.40 5.10 -9.16
C GLU A 612 28.04 3.93 -9.92
N ILE A 613 28.91 4.22 -10.90
CA ILE A 613 29.61 3.16 -11.66
C ILE A 613 30.45 2.30 -10.72
N SER A 614 31.21 2.91 -9.80
CA SER A 614 32.02 2.18 -8.82
C SER A 614 31.16 1.38 -7.84
N ALA A 615 30.04 1.92 -7.38
CA ALA A 615 29.11 1.22 -6.48
C ALA A 615 28.40 0.05 -7.19
N VAL A 616 28.01 0.22 -8.45
CA VAL A 616 27.43 -0.83 -9.33
C VAL A 616 28.45 -1.92 -9.60
N PHE A 617 29.70 -1.56 -9.89
CA PHE A 617 30.79 -2.52 -10.05
C PHE A 617 31.05 -3.31 -8.76
N TRP A 618 31.12 -2.61 -7.64
CA TRP A 618 31.26 -3.23 -6.32
C TRP A 618 30.08 -4.14 -6.01
N ASP A 619 28.85 -3.71 -6.25
CA ASP A 619 27.63 -4.49 -6.05
C ASP A 619 27.65 -5.77 -6.90
N GLY A 620 28.04 -5.67 -8.17
CA GLY A 620 28.22 -6.84 -9.05
C GLY A 620 29.28 -7.81 -8.52
N LEU A 621 30.37 -7.31 -7.93
CA LEU A 621 31.36 -8.15 -7.25
C LEU A 621 30.79 -8.73 -5.94
N ALA A 622 30.25 -7.93 -5.04
CA ALA A 622 29.85 -8.38 -3.70
C ALA A 622 28.59 -9.28 -3.71
N HIS A 623 27.68 -9.07 -4.67
CA HIS A 623 26.37 -9.71 -4.73
C HIS A 623 26.18 -10.61 -5.95
N GLY A 624 27.15 -10.69 -6.87
CA GLY A 624 27.06 -11.55 -8.05
C GLY A 624 25.79 -11.29 -8.87
N THR A 625 25.12 -12.36 -9.31
CA THR A 625 23.89 -12.26 -10.12
C THR A 625 22.67 -11.71 -9.36
N SER A 626 22.75 -11.57 -8.03
CA SER A 626 21.71 -10.97 -7.21
C SER A 626 21.91 -9.48 -6.94
N GLY A 627 22.99 -8.88 -7.45
CA GLY A 627 23.22 -7.43 -7.35
C GLY A 627 22.15 -6.61 -8.07
N ILE A 628 21.94 -5.38 -7.61
CA ILE A 628 21.11 -4.36 -8.25
C ILE A 628 21.55 -4.16 -9.70
N ALA A 629 22.86 -4.12 -9.94
CA ALA A 629 23.45 -3.99 -11.27
C ALA A 629 22.99 -5.15 -12.18
N ALA A 630 23.20 -6.38 -11.71
CA ALA A 630 22.85 -7.58 -12.44
C ALA A 630 21.34 -7.64 -12.70
N ASN A 631 20.50 -7.36 -11.70
CA ASN A 631 19.04 -7.29 -11.86
C ASN A 631 18.61 -6.22 -12.86
N THR A 632 19.25 -5.05 -12.86
CA THR A 632 18.99 -4.00 -13.84
C THR A 632 19.37 -4.47 -15.24
N PHE A 633 20.52 -5.13 -15.40
CA PHE A 633 20.90 -5.74 -16.68
C PHE A 633 19.97 -6.89 -17.09
N TYR A 634 19.48 -7.70 -16.15
CA TYR A 634 18.48 -8.75 -16.40
C TYR A 634 17.18 -8.14 -16.91
N GLN A 635 16.67 -7.09 -16.26
CA GLN A 635 15.49 -6.34 -16.69
C GLN A 635 15.71 -5.64 -18.04
N CYS A 636 16.89 -5.05 -18.25
CA CYS A 636 17.26 -4.46 -19.54
C CYS A 636 17.32 -5.50 -20.67
N GLY A 637 17.81 -6.69 -20.37
CA GLY A 637 17.84 -7.82 -21.30
C GLY A 637 16.47 -8.41 -21.57
N GLU A 638 15.56 -8.38 -20.61
CA GLU A 638 14.20 -8.89 -20.79
C GLU A 638 13.37 -8.05 -21.78
N ASP A 639 13.68 -6.75 -21.95
CA ASP A 639 12.91 -5.84 -22.83
C ASP A 639 13.72 -4.65 -23.42
N PRO A 640 14.77 -4.91 -24.21
CA PRO A 640 15.70 -3.86 -24.66
C PRO A 640 15.10 -2.84 -25.64
N LEU A 641 14.07 -3.18 -26.43
CA LEU A 641 13.43 -2.23 -27.36
C LEU A 641 12.51 -1.25 -26.63
N THR A 642 11.86 -1.67 -25.54
CA THR A 642 11.05 -0.73 -24.74
C THR A 642 11.94 0.27 -24.04
N ILE A 643 13.05 -0.21 -23.48
CA ILE A 643 14.05 0.67 -22.86
C ILE A 643 14.70 1.55 -23.92
N GLY A 644 15.05 1.00 -25.09
CA GLY A 644 15.56 1.76 -26.22
C GLY A 644 14.56 2.82 -26.71
N ALA A 645 13.27 2.49 -26.81
CA ALA A 645 12.22 3.43 -27.18
C ALA A 645 12.03 4.51 -26.11
N TYR A 646 12.09 4.16 -24.82
CA TYR A 646 12.09 5.14 -23.73
C TYR A 646 13.33 6.04 -23.79
N CYS A 647 14.51 5.50 -24.07
CA CYS A 647 15.72 6.30 -24.26
C CYS A 647 15.60 7.24 -25.46
N VAL A 648 15.07 6.78 -26.60
CA VAL A 648 14.85 7.60 -27.79
C VAL A 648 13.79 8.67 -27.55
N ALA A 649 12.67 8.32 -26.91
CA ALA A 649 11.60 9.26 -26.56
C ALA A 649 12.09 10.30 -25.55
N ALA A 650 12.85 9.88 -24.54
CA ALA A 650 13.49 10.78 -23.59
C ALA A 650 14.51 11.68 -24.29
N TYR A 651 15.33 11.15 -25.19
CA TYR A 651 16.27 11.95 -25.99
C TYR A 651 15.52 13.01 -26.82
N THR A 652 14.48 12.60 -27.57
CA THR A 652 13.71 13.52 -28.42
C THR A 652 12.96 14.57 -27.62
N LEU A 653 12.33 14.18 -26.51
CA LEU A 653 11.65 15.11 -25.62
C LEU A 653 12.64 16.12 -25.01
N GLY A 654 13.79 15.65 -24.52
CA GLY A 654 14.85 16.52 -24.02
C GLY A 654 15.38 17.47 -25.08
N TYR A 655 15.62 16.97 -26.30
CA TYR A 655 16.02 17.78 -27.45
C TYR A 655 15.00 18.91 -27.71
N PHE A 656 13.70 18.61 -27.72
CA PHE A 656 12.66 19.62 -27.94
C PHE A 656 12.53 20.61 -26.79
N LEU A 657 12.67 20.18 -25.54
CA LEU A 657 12.63 21.08 -24.38
C LEU A 657 13.78 22.09 -24.39
N VAL A 658 14.95 21.65 -24.85
CA VAL A 658 16.19 22.43 -24.83
C VAL A 658 16.30 23.32 -26.07
N ASN A 659 16.01 22.78 -27.26
CA ASN A 659 16.21 23.49 -28.53
C ASN A 659 14.92 24.12 -29.08
N GLY A 660 13.76 23.80 -28.48
CA GLY A 660 12.46 24.21 -28.99
C GLY A 660 11.93 23.29 -30.08
N VAL A 661 10.67 23.50 -30.45
CA VAL A 661 10.03 22.81 -31.59
C VAL A 661 10.19 23.68 -32.83
N ALA A 662 10.76 23.11 -33.90
CA ALA A 662 11.04 23.84 -35.15
C ALA A 662 11.84 25.15 -34.97
N GLY A 663 12.74 25.18 -33.97
CA GLY A 663 13.58 26.35 -33.67
C GLY A 663 12.93 27.40 -32.76
N TYR A 664 11.65 27.25 -32.42
CA TYR A 664 10.98 28.12 -31.45
C TYR A 664 11.28 27.64 -30.02
N LYS A 665 12.24 28.30 -29.37
CA LYS A 665 12.62 28.03 -27.97
C LYS A 665 11.45 28.34 -27.02
N ILE A 666 11.26 27.50 -26.01
CA ILE A 666 10.30 27.74 -24.93
C ILE A 666 10.88 28.88 -24.06
N PRO A 667 10.20 30.04 -23.93
CA PRO A 667 10.72 31.16 -23.16
C PRO A 667 11.08 30.74 -21.73
N TRP A 668 12.20 31.25 -21.22
CA TRP A 668 12.79 30.91 -19.91
C TRP A 668 13.28 29.46 -19.76
N LEU A 669 12.45 28.46 -20.08
CA LEU A 669 12.77 27.03 -19.88
C LEU A 669 13.90 26.53 -20.78
N SER A 670 13.85 26.79 -22.08
CA SER A 670 14.90 26.33 -23.01
C SER A 670 16.24 27.00 -22.70
N HIS A 671 16.25 28.26 -22.25
CA HIS A 671 17.48 28.96 -21.86
C HIS A 671 18.08 28.34 -20.60
N LEU A 672 17.26 28.13 -19.57
CA LEU A 672 17.68 27.53 -18.31
C LEU A 672 18.22 26.10 -18.52
N LEU A 673 17.55 25.29 -19.34
CA LEU A 673 18.01 23.94 -19.66
C LEU A 673 19.28 23.94 -20.55
N GLN A 674 19.42 24.90 -21.48
CA GLN A 674 20.65 25.06 -22.26
C GLN A 674 21.83 25.47 -21.39
N GLU A 675 21.62 26.35 -20.41
CA GLU A 675 22.63 26.74 -19.43
C GLU A 675 23.02 25.54 -18.54
N ASP A 676 22.07 24.70 -18.16
CA ASP A 676 22.34 23.52 -17.33
C ASP A 676 23.06 22.38 -18.08
N LEU A 677 22.94 22.30 -19.41
CA LEU A 677 23.36 21.14 -20.22
C LEU A 677 24.85 21.03 -20.60
N GLY A 678 25.72 21.85 -20.03
CA GLY A 678 27.16 21.70 -20.23
C GLY A 678 27.64 21.98 -21.66
N SER A 679 28.86 21.55 -21.96
CA SER A 679 29.54 21.82 -23.24
C SER A 679 29.06 20.95 -24.40
N ASP A 680 28.41 19.81 -24.14
CA ASP A 680 27.78 18.96 -25.16
C ASP A 680 26.34 18.59 -24.74
N PRO A 681 25.37 19.45 -25.10
CA PRO A 681 23.97 19.27 -24.73
C PRO A 681 23.36 17.95 -25.19
N SER A 682 23.91 17.34 -26.25
CA SER A 682 23.37 16.13 -26.85
C SER A 682 23.39 14.94 -25.88
N THR A 683 24.35 14.91 -24.97
CA THR A 683 24.51 13.83 -23.98
C THR A 683 23.50 13.92 -22.84
N GLY A 684 23.00 15.11 -22.52
CA GLY A 684 22.06 15.33 -21.42
C GLY A 684 20.57 15.34 -21.81
N TYR A 685 20.24 15.34 -23.12
CA TYR A 685 18.84 15.30 -23.58
C TYR A 685 18.04 14.12 -23.01
N PRO A 686 18.54 12.87 -22.99
CA PRO A 686 17.80 11.75 -22.40
C PRO A 686 17.43 11.99 -20.94
N LEU A 687 18.34 12.57 -20.15
CA LEU A 687 18.11 12.78 -18.72
C LEU A 687 17.04 13.84 -18.48
N ILE A 688 17.06 14.93 -19.23
CA ILE A 688 16.06 16.00 -19.13
C ILE A 688 14.70 15.51 -19.62
N GLY A 689 14.64 14.86 -20.78
CA GLY A 689 13.39 14.34 -21.30
C GLY A 689 12.79 13.26 -20.40
N ALA A 690 13.60 12.36 -19.84
CA ALA A 690 13.11 11.37 -18.88
C ALA A 690 12.53 12.03 -17.61
N LYS A 691 13.26 12.99 -17.01
CA LYS A 691 12.77 13.74 -15.84
C LYS A 691 11.46 14.47 -16.14
N PHE A 692 11.38 15.15 -17.27
CA PHE A 692 10.19 15.91 -17.65
C PHE A 692 9.01 14.99 -18.01
N ALA A 693 9.25 13.85 -18.66
CA ALA A 693 8.22 12.85 -18.95
C ALA A 693 7.63 12.27 -17.66
N VAL A 694 8.48 11.92 -16.69
CA VAL A 694 8.03 11.44 -15.37
C VAL A 694 7.26 12.53 -14.64
N MET A 695 7.78 13.75 -14.58
CA MET A 695 7.08 14.89 -13.96
C MET A 695 5.73 15.16 -14.63
N LEU A 696 5.67 15.13 -15.96
CA LEU A 696 4.45 15.35 -16.73
C LEU A 696 3.43 14.24 -16.47
N TYR A 697 3.86 12.97 -16.51
CA TYR A 697 3.03 11.81 -16.18
C TYR A 697 2.45 11.94 -14.77
N GLU A 698 3.29 12.12 -13.75
CA GLU A 698 2.86 12.30 -12.36
C GLU A 698 1.95 13.54 -12.18
N SER A 699 2.21 14.61 -12.95
CA SER A 699 1.42 15.84 -12.87
C SER A 699 0.02 15.72 -13.48
N LEU A 700 -0.16 14.82 -14.46
CA LEU A 700 -1.38 14.66 -15.25
C LEU A 700 -2.21 13.44 -14.84
N VAL A 701 -1.59 12.42 -14.26
CA VAL A 701 -2.28 11.20 -13.83
C VAL A 701 -3.19 11.52 -12.65
N ALA A 702 -4.49 11.64 -12.93
CA ALA A 702 -5.51 11.61 -11.90
C ALA A 702 -5.59 10.19 -11.34
N HIS A 703 -5.40 10.05 -10.03
CA HIS A 703 -5.56 8.76 -9.37
C HIS A 703 -7.06 8.50 -9.21
N SER A 704 -7.50 7.29 -9.58
CA SER A 704 -8.93 6.92 -9.57
C SER A 704 -9.55 7.16 -8.18
N VAL A 705 -10.73 7.77 -8.15
CA VAL A 705 -11.53 7.91 -6.93
C VAL A 705 -11.92 6.51 -6.47
N LYS A 706 -11.43 6.09 -5.29
CA LYS A 706 -11.89 4.84 -4.67
C LYS A 706 -13.23 5.12 -4.03
N HIS A 707 -14.29 4.48 -4.53
CA HIS A 707 -15.57 4.48 -3.84
C HIS A 707 -15.44 3.74 -2.50
N HIS A 708 -16.00 4.30 -1.43
CA HIS A 708 -15.99 3.70 -0.12
C HIS A 708 -16.76 2.37 -0.15
N GLU A 709 -16.14 1.28 0.33
CA GLU A 709 -16.86 0.02 0.52
C GLU A 709 -17.89 0.20 1.65
N GLN A 710 -19.13 -0.20 1.38
CA GLN A 710 -20.24 -0.07 2.33
C GLN A 710 -20.06 -1.10 3.46
N PRO A 711 -20.08 -0.68 4.74
CA PRO A 711 -20.14 -1.63 5.84
C PRO A 711 -21.51 -2.32 5.89
N ASP A 712 -21.50 -3.60 6.24
CA ASP A 712 -22.71 -4.38 6.49
C ASP A 712 -23.20 -4.05 7.92
N LEU A 713 -24.37 -3.40 8.06
CA LEU A 713 -24.96 -3.05 9.35
C LEU A 713 -26.19 -3.90 9.66
N VAL A 714 -26.48 -4.05 10.95
CA VAL A 714 -27.70 -4.71 11.44
C VAL A 714 -28.95 -3.97 10.94
N ALA A 715 -29.95 -4.73 10.46
CA ALA A 715 -31.23 -4.15 10.06
C ALA A 715 -31.92 -3.45 11.25
N PRO A 716 -32.45 -2.22 11.08
CA PRO A 716 -33.12 -1.52 12.15
C PRO A 716 -34.34 -2.31 12.64
N ARG A 717 -34.38 -2.63 13.94
CA ARG A 717 -35.59 -3.17 14.58
C ARG A 717 -36.47 -2.00 14.99
N HIS A 718 -37.55 -1.79 14.25
CA HIS A 718 -38.48 -0.67 14.43
C HIS A 718 -39.54 -0.89 15.53
N GLU A 719 -39.51 -2.02 16.25
CA GLU A 719 -40.66 -2.47 17.06
C GLU A 719 -40.88 -1.76 18.41
N HIS A 720 -40.03 -0.81 18.82
CA HIS A 720 -40.18 -0.17 20.14
C HIS A 720 -40.30 1.35 20.05
N ALA A 721 -41.42 1.80 19.48
CA ALA A 721 -41.87 3.19 19.52
C ALA A 721 -42.63 3.50 20.83
N THR A 722 -42.01 3.22 21.99
CA THR A 722 -42.49 3.71 23.30
C THR A 722 -41.62 4.86 23.75
N ILE A 723 -42.20 5.82 24.48
CA ILE A 723 -41.61 7.08 24.94
C ILE A 723 -40.20 6.85 25.50
N MET A 724 -39.19 7.13 24.67
CA MET A 724 -37.77 6.99 25.01
C MET A 724 -37.27 8.28 25.67
N ALA A 725 -36.34 8.16 26.61
CA ALA A 725 -35.59 9.33 27.08
C ALA A 725 -34.87 10.02 25.89
N PRO A 726 -34.72 11.36 25.89
CA PRO A 726 -34.20 12.11 24.75
C PRO A 726 -32.80 11.68 24.29
N GLU A 727 -31.96 11.15 25.19
CA GLU A 727 -30.65 10.57 24.83
C GLU A 727 -30.77 9.27 24.02
N ARG A 728 -31.76 8.42 24.34
CA ARG A 728 -32.01 7.16 23.63
C ARG A 728 -32.64 7.41 22.26
N GLU A 729 -33.55 8.38 22.18
CA GLU A 729 -34.13 8.84 20.93
C GLU A 729 -33.05 9.35 19.96
N ARG A 730 -32.06 10.11 20.47
CA ARG A 730 -30.91 10.57 19.68
C ARG A 730 -30.07 9.41 19.12
N ILE A 731 -29.84 8.34 19.88
CA ILE A 731 -29.11 7.14 19.40
C ILE A 731 -29.88 6.45 18.26
N VAL A 732 -31.20 6.31 18.40
CA VAL A 732 -32.06 5.72 17.35
C VAL A 732 -32.07 6.57 16.09
N GLN A 733 -32.20 7.90 16.21
CA GLN A 733 -32.18 8.81 15.07
C GLN A 733 -30.81 8.82 14.36
N ARG A 734 -29.70 8.77 15.11
CA ARG A 734 -28.36 8.61 14.55
C ARG A 734 -28.23 7.32 13.73
N PHE A 735 -28.70 6.20 14.29
CA PHE A 735 -28.65 4.91 13.60
C PHE A 735 -29.56 4.87 12.36
N LYS A 736 -30.74 5.50 12.41
CA LYS A 736 -31.65 5.64 11.28
C LYS A 736 -31.00 6.40 10.12
N LEU A 737 -30.37 7.55 10.40
CA LEU A 737 -29.65 8.33 9.38
C LEU A 737 -28.47 7.54 8.81
N VAL A 738 -27.65 6.90 9.65
CA VAL A 738 -26.51 6.08 9.20
C VAL A 738 -26.95 4.90 8.33
N SER A 739 -27.99 4.17 8.73
CA SER A 739 -28.54 3.06 7.96
C SER A 739 -29.02 3.53 6.59
N TRP A 740 -29.72 4.67 6.53
CA TRP A 740 -30.16 5.27 5.27
C TRP A 740 -28.99 5.71 4.39
N LEU A 741 -27.97 6.37 4.96
CA LEU A 741 -26.79 6.83 4.23
C LEU A 741 -26.03 5.66 3.58
N ILE A 742 -26.01 4.49 4.22
CA ILE A 742 -25.37 3.29 3.68
C ILE A 742 -26.15 2.75 2.50
N VAL A 743 -27.47 2.59 2.65
CA VAL A 743 -28.34 2.12 1.56
C VAL A 743 -28.19 3.02 0.33
N GLN A 744 -28.09 4.34 0.54
CA GLN A 744 -28.01 5.32 -0.54
C GLN A 744 -26.58 5.76 -0.91
N ALA A 745 -25.52 5.14 -0.37
CA ALA A 745 -24.15 5.68 -0.44
C ALA A 745 -23.65 5.97 -1.87
N LYS A 746 -24.05 5.16 -2.86
CA LYS A 746 -23.69 5.36 -4.28
C LYS A 746 -24.35 6.61 -4.89
N MET A 747 -25.52 7.00 -4.39
CA MET A 747 -26.31 8.12 -4.91
C MET A 747 -25.98 9.45 -4.24
N LEU A 748 -25.47 9.42 -3.00
CA LEU A 748 -25.17 10.62 -2.20
C LEU A 748 -24.32 11.68 -2.93
N PRO A 749 -23.24 11.34 -3.67
CA PRO A 749 -22.45 12.32 -4.40
C PRO A 749 -23.18 12.95 -5.58
N LYS A 750 -24.29 12.34 -6.04
CA LYS A 750 -25.04 12.71 -7.25
C LYS A 750 -26.26 13.57 -6.97
N LEU A 751 -26.67 13.65 -5.70
CA LEU A 751 -27.79 14.48 -5.25
C LEU A 751 -27.59 15.96 -5.59
N GLU A 752 -28.70 16.68 -5.75
CA GLU A 752 -28.66 18.13 -5.89
C GLU A 752 -28.08 18.82 -4.65
N VAL A 753 -27.58 20.03 -4.85
CA VAL A 753 -26.85 20.79 -3.83
C VAL A 753 -27.74 21.06 -2.60
N ALA A 754 -29.02 21.35 -2.83
CA ALA A 754 -30.00 21.62 -1.79
C ALA A 754 -30.19 20.39 -0.86
N ASP A 755 -30.30 19.20 -1.44
CA ASP A 755 -30.50 17.94 -0.72
C ASP A 755 -29.25 17.50 0.04
N LYS A 756 -28.07 17.66 -0.58
CA LYS A 756 -26.78 17.50 0.13
C LYS A 756 -26.67 18.44 1.32
N LEU A 757 -27.10 19.70 1.17
CA LEU A 757 -27.09 20.66 2.27
C LEU A 757 -28.06 20.27 3.38
N ALA A 758 -29.27 19.81 3.05
CA ALA A 758 -30.25 19.35 4.02
C ALA A 758 -29.71 18.16 4.83
N LEU A 759 -29.13 17.16 4.17
CA LEU A 759 -28.47 16.02 4.82
C LEU A 759 -27.30 16.46 5.69
N ALA A 760 -26.43 17.34 5.19
CA ALA A 760 -25.30 17.86 5.97
C ALA A 760 -25.75 18.58 7.24
N ARG A 761 -26.88 19.31 7.20
CA ARG A 761 -27.46 19.95 8.38
C ARG A 761 -28.06 18.96 9.38
N GLN A 762 -28.63 17.85 8.92
CA GLN A 762 -29.08 16.75 9.80
C GLN A 762 -27.90 16.06 10.48
N MET A 763 -26.79 15.86 9.74
CA MET A 763 -25.55 15.33 10.32
C MET A 763 -25.02 16.27 11.42
N ASP A 764 -24.96 17.58 11.15
CA ASP A 764 -24.52 18.60 12.13
C ASP A 764 -25.41 18.67 13.38
N ALA A 765 -26.71 18.36 13.26
CA ALA A 765 -27.64 18.35 14.38
C ALA A 765 -27.51 17.07 15.24
N LEU A 766 -27.38 15.91 14.61
CA LEU A 766 -27.41 14.62 15.30
C LEU A 766 -26.04 14.23 15.87
N PHE A 767 -24.96 14.51 15.16
CA PHE A 767 -23.60 14.04 15.47
C PHE A 767 -22.73 15.13 16.11
N SER A 768 -21.58 14.74 16.67
CA SER A 768 -20.57 15.74 17.01
C SER A 768 -20.03 16.40 15.72
N LYS A 769 -19.35 17.54 15.84
CA LYS A 769 -18.76 18.22 14.68
C LYS A 769 -17.84 17.27 13.90
N GLU A 770 -17.07 16.47 14.62
CA GLU A 770 -16.09 15.52 14.08
C GLU A 770 -16.74 14.36 13.32
N GLU A 771 -17.75 13.74 13.93
CA GLU A 771 -18.55 12.66 13.34
C GLU A 771 -19.35 13.15 12.12
N SER A 772 -19.90 14.37 12.19
CA SER A 772 -20.62 14.99 11.08
C SER A 772 -19.71 15.23 9.87
N GLU A 773 -18.54 15.84 10.06
CA GLU A 773 -17.56 16.03 8.97
C GLU A 773 -17.10 14.70 8.36
N SER A 774 -17.07 13.62 9.14
CA SER A 774 -16.72 12.27 8.68
C SER A 774 -17.79 11.73 7.73
N LEU A 775 -19.07 11.84 8.12
CA LEU A 775 -20.20 11.41 7.30
C LEU A 775 -20.40 12.30 6.06
N LYS A 776 -20.09 13.60 6.13
CA LYS A 776 -20.15 14.52 4.97
C LYS A 776 -19.21 14.09 3.83
N LYS A 777 -18.16 13.31 4.10
CA LYS A 777 -17.31 12.72 3.05
C LYS A 777 -18.08 11.77 2.11
N LEU A 778 -19.20 11.20 2.55
CA LEU A 778 -20.07 10.41 1.67
C LEU A 778 -20.81 11.28 0.65
N LEU A 779 -21.17 12.50 1.06
CA LEU A 779 -21.84 13.49 0.19
C LEU A 779 -20.83 14.11 -0.80
N TYR A 780 -19.58 14.26 -0.34
CA TYR A 780 -18.49 14.88 -1.07
C TYR A 780 -17.25 13.98 -1.02
N PRO A 781 -17.21 12.88 -1.80
CA PRO A 781 -16.09 11.94 -1.78
C PRO A 781 -14.79 12.65 -2.16
N GLU A 782 -13.71 12.33 -1.44
CA GLU A 782 -12.39 12.89 -1.70
C GLU A 782 -11.87 12.38 -3.05
N SER A 783 -11.97 13.20 -4.09
CA SER A 783 -11.24 12.97 -5.33
C SER A 783 -9.77 13.37 -5.14
N HIS A 784 -8.82 12.62 -5.70
CA HIS A 784 -7.43 13.03 -5.78
C HIS A 784 -7.21 13.82 -7.09
N PRO A 785 -7.38 15.16 -7.09
CA PRO A 785 -7.09 15.94 -8.27
C PRO A 785 -5.60 15.80 -8.62
N SER A 786 -5.31 15.90 -9.91
CA SER A 786 -3.93 15.87 -10.40
C SER A 786 -3.08 16.95 -9.70
N ILE A 787 -1.80 16.68 -9.53
CA ILE A 787 -0.85 17.61 -8.89
C ILE A 787 -0.93 18.98 -9.59
N ALA A 788 -1.01 19.00 -10.92
CA ALA A 788 -1.18 20.23 -11.69
C ALA A 788 -2.44 21.01 -11.30
N PHE A 789 -3.59 20.35 -11.17
CA PHE A 789 -4.82 21.01 -10.72
C PHE A 789 -4.66 21.58 -9.32
N GLN A 790 -3.97 20.89 -8.41
CA GLN A 790 -3.71 21.40 -7.06
C GLN A 790 -2.85 22.67 -7.06
N VAL A 791 -1.78 22.73 -7.88
CA VAL A 791 -0.91 23.92 -8.00
C VAL A 791 -1.71 25.18 -8.34
N PHE A 792 -2.61 25.06 -9.32
CA PHE A 792 -3.41 26.21 -9.76
C PHE A 792 -4.61 26.46 -8.84
N SER A 793 -5.29 25.41 -8.38
CA SER A 793 -6.50 25.56 -7.56
C SER A 793 -6.23 26.07 -6.16
N LEU A 794 -5.08 25.77 -5.55
CA LEU A 794 -4.72 26.25 -4.21
C LEU A 794 -4.77 27.79 -4.11
N PRO A 795 -3.98 28.56 -4.87
CA PRO A 795 -4.03 30.02 -4.83
C PRO A 795 -5.36 30.57 -5.39
N LEU A 796 -5.88 29.99 -6.49
CA LEU A 796 -7.09 30.48 -7.12
C LEU A 796 -8.34 30.29 -6.24
N SER A 797 -8.36 29.28 -5.37
CA SER A 797 -9.50 28.99 -4.49
C SER A 797 -9.63 29.94 -3.29
N TYR A 798 -8.67 30.85 -3.06
CA TYR A 798 -8.82 31.96 -2.11
C TYR A 798 -9.72 33.06 -2.66
N ILE A 799 -9.71 33.27 -3.98
CA ILE A 799 -10.53 34.29 -4.65
C ILE A 799 -12.03 34.09 -4.33
N PRO A 800 -12.64 32.91 -4.59
CA PRO A 800 -14.05 32.69 -4.23
C PRO A 800 -14.28 32.64 -2.72
N ALA A 801 -13.32 32.19 -1.91
CA ALA A 801 -13.47 32.12 -0.44
C ALA A 801 -13.57 33.51 0.20
N VAL A 802 -12.71 34.44 -0.22
CA VAL A 802 -12.74 35.85 0.23
C VAL A 802 -14.00 36.53 -0.29
N LEU A 803 -14.38 36.29 -1.55
CA LEU A 803 -15.60 36.86 -2.14
C LEU A 803 -16.87 36.37 -1.42
N ARG A 804 -16.96 35.07 -1.07
CA ARG A 804 -18.03 34.50 -0.24
C ARG A 804 -18.12 35.19 1.12
N PHE A 805 -16.98 35.39 1.79
CA PHE A 805 -16.93 36.11 3.07
C PHE A 805 -17.39 37.56 2.95
N MET A 806 -16.99 38.27 1.89
CA MET A 806 -17.39 39.67 1.65
C MET A 806 -18.89 39.83 1.37
N ILE A 807 -19.54 38.85 0.73
CA ILE A 807 -20.98 38.87 0.41
C ILE A 807 -21.84 38.46 1.61
N SER A 808 -21.30 37.61 2.50
CA SER A 808 -22.04 37.05 3.63
C SER A 808 -22.73 38.06 4.58
N PRO A 809 -22.18 39.26 4.89
CA PRO A 809 -22.85 40.25 5.75
C PRO A 809 -24.10 40.82 5.09
N ALA A 810 -24.08 41.00 3.76
CA ALA A 810 -25.26 41.45 3.02
C ALA A 810 -26.36 40.38 3.04
N LEU A 811 -26.00 39.09 2.88
CA LEU A 811 -26.96 37.99 3.00
C LEU A 811 -27.55 37.88 4.41
N SER A 812 -26.73 38.00 5.45
CA SER A 812 -27.19 38.02 6.84
C SER A 812 -28.11 39.20 7.15
N LEU A 813 -27.82 40.38 6.59
CA LEU A 813 -28.69 41.56 6.71
C LEU A 813 -30.05 41.32 6.04
N VAL A 814 -30.05 40.76 4.82
CA VAL A 814 -31.29 40.41 4.10
C VAL A 814 -32.09 39.33 4.83
N ALA A 815 -31.41 38.33 5.41
CA ALA A 815 -32.03 37.27 6.20
C ALA A 815 -32.70 37.83 7.46
N TRP A 816 -32.03 38.77 8.14
CA TRP A 816 -32.58 39.49 9.28
C TRP A 816 -33.81 40.33 8.92
N ILE A 817 -33.75 41.08 7.81
CA ILE A 817 -34.89 41.87 7.29
C ILE A 817 -36.09 40.97 6.94
N LYS A 818 -35.85 39.76 6.43
CA LYS A 818 -36.89 38.79 6.08
C LYS A 818 -37.39 37.94 7.25
N GLY A 819 -36.87 38.14 8.46
CA GLY A 819 -37.30 37.42 9.66
C GLY A 819 -37.00 35.91 9.62
N THR A 820 -35.92 35.49 8.95
CA THR A 820 -35.54 34.07 8.97
C THR A 820 -35.00 33.66 10.35
N PRO A 821 -35.17 32.40 10.77
CA PRO A 821 -34.85 31.98 12.15
C PRO A 821 -33.37 32.08 12.51
N ASN A 822 -32.45 31.93 11.54
CA ASN A 822 -31.00 31.93 11.77
C ASN A 822 -30.27 32.96 10.88
N PRO A 823 -30.45 34.27 11.10
CA PRO A 823 -29.96 35.30 10.19
C PRO A 823 -28.42 35.45 10.19
N ALA A 824 -27.73 35.00 11.24
CA ALA A 824 -26.27 35.10 11.36
C ALA A 824 -25.49 33.92 10.74
N GLU A 825 -26.16 32.84 10.31
CA GLU A 825 -25.50 31.66 9.76
C GLU A 825 -24.67 31.90 8.48
N PRO A 826 -25.11 32.74 7.52
CA PRO A 826 -24.30 33.04 6.33
C PRO A 826 -22.89 33.57 6.67
N VAL A 827 -22.79 34.55 7.56
CA VAL A 827 -21.49 35.10 8.01
C VAL A 827 -20.69 34.08 8.81
N ARG A 828 -21.35 33.33 9.70
CA ARG A 828 -20.69 32.31 10.52
C ARG A 828 -20.09 31.21 9.66
N ARG A 829 -20.81 30.72 8.65
CA ARG A 829 -20.35 29.67 7.72
C ARG A 829 -19.25 30.16 6.79
N ALA A 830 -19.41 31.33 6.19
CA ALA A 830 -18.37 31.90 5.34
C ALA A 830 -17.08 32.21 6.12
N GLY A 831 -17.20 32.74 7.34
CA GLY A 831 -16.07 33.02 8.22
C GLY A 831 -15.36 31.76 8.71
N THR A 832 -16.11 30.75 9.17
CA THR A 832 -15.54 29.45 9.57
C THR A 832 -14.85 28.77 8.39
N PHE A 833 -15.44 28.78 7.20
CA PHE A 833 -14.82 28.24 5.99
C PHE A 833 -13.48 28.92 5.65
N LEU A 834 -13.42 30.26 5.70
CA LEU A 834 -12.19 31.00 5.41
C LEU A 834 -11.10 30.71 6.46
N VAL A 835 -11.46 30.70 7.75
CA VAL A 835 -10.54 30.36 8.84
C VAL A 835 -10.03 28.92 8.73
N ASP A 836 -10.92 27.97 8.43
CA ASP A 836 -10.55 26.56 8.26
C ASP A 836 -9.66 26.36 7.03
N LYS A 837 -9.88 27.12 5.94
CA LYS A 837 -9.01 27.14 4.76
C LYS A 837 -7.61 27.66 5.09
N ILE A 838 -7.51 28.80 5.78
CA ILE A 838 -6.24 29.40 6.22
C ILE A 838 -5.48 28.42 7.13
N LYS A 839 -6.17 27.81 8.09
CA LYS A 839 -5.58 26.79 8.98
C LYS A 839 -5.09 25.57 8.20
N LYS A 840 -5.88 25.09 7.23
CA LYS A 840 -5.50 23.95 6.37
C LYS A 840 -4.22 24.25 5.60
N ASP A 841 -4.13 25.41 4.94
CA ASP A 841 -2.95 25.75 4.13
C ASP A 841 -1.73 26.11 4.98
N LEU A 842 -1.90 26.79 6.11
CA LEU A 842 -0.81 26.99 7.07
C LEU A 842 -0.28 25.65 7.58
N SER A 843 -1.17 24.71 7.93
CA SER A 843 -0.74 23.38 8.36
C SER A 843 0.05 22.65 7.27
N ARG A 844 -0.32 22.79 5.99
CA ARG A 844 0.43 22.24 4.84
C ARG A 844 1.85 22.80 4.79
N PHE A 845 2.04 24.11 4.95
CA PHE A 845 3.39 24.71 4.99
C PHE A 845 4.23 24.21 6.16
N ILE A 846 3.63 24.02 7.34
CA ILE A 846 4.36 23.48 8.49
C ILE A 846 4.75 22.02 8.22
N VAL A 847 3.86 21.19 7.64
CA VAL A 847 4.18 19.80 7.22
C VAL A 847 5.39 19.79 6.27
N VAL A 848 5.37 20.64 5.25
CA VAL A 848 6.46 20.77 4.26
C VAL A 848 7.75 21.17 4.95
N GLY A 849 7.70 22.17 5.85
CA GLY A 849 8.85 22.59 6.66
C GLY A 849 9.43 21.44 7.49
N THR A 850 8.59 20.65 8.15
CA THR A 850 9.03 19.47 8.91
C THR A 850 9.66 18.41 8.00
N ASN A 851 9.10 18.17 6.81
CA ASN A 851 9.67 17.21 5.85
C ASN A 851 11.03 17.68 5.29
N ILE A 852 11.24 19.00 5.13
CA ILE A 852 12.54 19.57 4.76
C ILE A 852 13.56 19.40 5.88
N ILE A 853 13.17 19.64 7.13
CA ILE A 853 14.03 19.38 8.30
C ILE A 853 14.40 17.89 8.37
N TYR A 854 13.43 17.00 8.13
CA TYR A 854 13.67 15.56 8.06
C TYR A 854 14.61 15.16 6.92
N LEU A 855 14.52 15.79 5.74
CA LEU A 855 15.46 15.60 4.64
C LEU A 855 16.89 15.96 5.09
N PHE A 856 17.06 17.13 5.68
CA PHE A 856 18.37 17.58 6.18
C PHE A 856 18.91 16.63 7.24
N TYR A 857 18.06 16.16 8.14
CA TYR A 857 18.42 15.14 9.12
C TYR A 857 18.83 13.83 8.45
N SER A 858 18.05 13.31 7.49
CA SER A 858 18.30 12.04 6.81
C SER A 858 19.63 12.03 6.06
N VAL A 859 19.93 13.11 5.35
CA VAL A 859 21.23 13.32 4.68
C VAL A 859 22.36 13.35 5.71
N THR A 860 22.21 14.12 6.79
CA THR A 860 23.20 14.21 7.87
C THR A 860 23.43 12.85 8.55
N ALA A 861 22.35 12.14 8.84
CA ALA A 861 22.37 10.83 9.48
C ALA A 861 23.04 9.78 8.60
N ALA A 862 22.90 9.85 7.27
CA ALA A 862 23.58 8.93 6.36
C ALA A 862 25.11 9.02 6.48
N PHE A 863 25.66 10.24 6.60
CA PHE A 863 27.10 10.45 6.83
C PHE A 863 27.60 9.91 8.17
N ILE A 864 26.73 9.80 9.18
CA ILE A 864 27.05 9.20 10.49
C ILE A 864 26.86 7.68 10.47
N LYS A 865 25.82 7.20 9.78
CA LYS A 865 25.50 5.77 9.66
C LYS A 865 26.63 5.00 8.97
N LEU A 866 27.22 5.55 7.91
CA LEU A 866 28.33 4.91 7.19
C LEU A 866 29.53 4.55 8.10
N PRO A 867 30.19 5.49 8.80
CA PRO A 867 31.31 5.17 9.68
C PRO A 867 30.87 4.27 10.84
N ALA A 868 29.69 4.47 11.41
CA ALA A 868 29.16 3.59 12.47
C ALA A 868 29.04 2.14 11.99
N TYR A 869 28.54 1.92 10.77
CA TYR A 869 28.40 0.59 10.19
C TYR A 869 29.74 -0.05 9.80
N LEU A 870 30.69 0.73 9.29
CA LEU A 870 32.06 0.25 9.00
C LEU A 870 32.80 -0.15 10.27
N ILE A 871 32.70 0.64 11.33
CA ILE A 871 33.25 0.32 12.65
C ILE A 871 32.62 -0.97 13.17
N THR A 872 31.30 -1.10 13.09
CA THR A 872 30.57 -2.31 13.52
C THR A 872 31.02 -3.56 12.78
N LEU A 873 31.15 -3.45 11.45
CA LEU A 873 31.63 -4.56 10.63
C LEU A 873 33.07 -4.93 10.97
N SER A 874 33.92 -3.94 11.22
CA SER A 874 35.32 -4.16 11.63
C SER A 874 35.41 -4.83 13.00
N ILE A 875 34.67 -4.32 14.00
CA ILE A 875 34.58 -4.89 15.34
C ILE A 875 34.04 -6.31 15.28
N GLY A 876 32.94 -6.55 14.55
CA GLY A 876 32.33 -7.88 14.41
C GLY A 876 33.29 -8.89 13.78
N ARG A 877 34.09 -8.48 12.78
CA ARG A 877 35.11 -9.33 12.18
C ARG A 877 36.26 -9.64 13.13
N VAL A 878 36.82 -8.62 13.80
CA VAL A 878 37.91 -8.82 14.78
C VAL A 878 37.41 -9.71 15.92
N ALA A 879 36.21 -9.46 16.44
CA ALA A 879 35.59 -10.24 17.50
C ALA A 879 35.29 -11.68 17.07
N GLY A 880 34.85 -11.90 15.84
CA GLY A 880 34.61 -13.23 15.27
C GLY A 880 35.87 -14.10 15.20
N LEU A 881 37.07 -13.51 15.11
CA LEU A 881 38.34 -14.26 15.22
C LEU A 881 38.54 -14.87 16.62
N PHE A 882 37.97 -14.23 17.64
CA PHE A 882 38.02 -14.65 19.05
C PHE A 882 36.69 -15.28 19.54
N ASP A 883 35.73 -15.51 18.63
CA ASP A 883 34.36 -15.97 18.93
C ASP A 883 33.61 -15.09 19.95
N ALA A 884 34.00 -13.81 20.05
CA ALA A 884 33.29 -12.82 20.82
C ALA A 884 32.06 -12.31 20.05
N LYS A 885 30.96 -12.04 20.78
CA LYS A 885 29.65 -11.64 20.21
C LYS A 885 29.25 -10.20 20.58
N PRO A 886 29.98 -9.16 20.11
CA PRO A 886 29.69 -7.78 20.46
C PRO A 886 28.58 -7.15 19.61
N ALA A 887 28.15 -7.78 18.51
CA ALA A 887 27.29 -7.12 17.54
C ALA A 887 25.92 -6.80 18.14
N HIS A 888 25.34 -7.71 18.94
CA HIS A 888 24.08 -7.43 19.65
C HIS A 888 24.14 -6.17 20.52
N ALA A 889 25.15 -6.05 21.39
CA ALA A 889 25.29 -4.89 22.28
C ALA A 889 25.46 -3.58 21.47
N LEU A 890 26.22 -3.63 20.39
CA LEU A 890 26.43 -2.48 19.51
C LEU A 890 25.14 -2.07 18.77
N HIS A 891 24.35 -3.02 18.29
CA HIS A 891 23.06 -2.70 17.64
C HIS A 891 22.02 -2.21 18.65
N ARG A 892 22.08 -2.62 19.93
CA ARG A 892 21.26 -2.01 20.98
C ARG A 892 21.61 -0.55 21.22
N LEU A 893 22.88 -0.19 21.17
CA LEU A 893 23.31 1.21 21.21
C LEU A 893 22.74 1.98 20.00
N PHE A 894 22.80 1.41 18.79
CA PHE A 894 22.20 2.03 17.61
C PHE A 894 20.68 2.17 17.71
N ALA A 895 19.99 1.19 18.27
CA ALA A 895 18.56 1.30 18.52
C ALA A 895 18.23 2.45 19.48
N MET A 896 19.04 2.63 20.53
CA MET A 896 18.88 3.74 21.47
C MET A 896 19.11 5.10 20.79
N VAL A 897 20.19 5.24 20.01
CA VAL A 897 20.49 6.47 19.28
C VAL A 897 19.40 6.75 18.23
N HIS A 898 18.97 5.74 17.49
CA HIS A 898 17.90 5.87 16.50
C HIS A 898 16.61 6.35 17.18
N ASN A 899 16.16 5.69 18.24
CA ASN A 899 14.94 6.06 18.94
C ASN A 899 15.03 7.46 19.57
N PHE A 900 16.20 7.85 20.09
CA PHE A 900 16.43 9.22 20.56
C PHE A 900 16.22 10.24 19.44
N MET A 901 16.83 10.03 18.27
CA MET A 901 16.66 10.94 17.14
C MET A 901 15.21 10.96 16.63
N ARG A 902 14.53 9.80 16.65
CA ARG A 902 13.12 9.69 16.27
C ARG A 902 12.21 10.46 17.22
N SER A 903 12.39 10.30 18.53
CA SER A 903 11.67 11.08 19.54
C SER A 903 11.93 12.58 19.39
N MET A 904 13.16 13.01 19.07
CA MET A 904 13.42 14.42 18.74
C MET A 904 12.64 14.87 17.49
N GLY A 905 12.61 14.05 16.44
CA GLY A 905 11.83 14.33 15.23
C GLY A 905 10.33 14.47 15.50
N GLU A 906 9.75 13.55 16.28
CA GLU A 906 8.32 13.60 16.68
C GLU A 906 8.05 14.74 17.68
N PHE A 907 9.02 15.15 18.50
CA PHE A 907 8.93 16.32 19.36
C PHE A 907 8.84 17.62 18.55
N PHE A 908 9.66 17.75 17.50
CA PHE A 908 9.59 18.89 16.57
C PHE A 908 8.45 18.78 15.55
N TYR A 909 7.83 17.60 15.42
CA TYR A 909 6.68 17.42 14.54
C TYR A 909 5.48 18.18 15.13
N PRO A 910 4.83 19.05 14.35
CA PRO A 910 3.72 19.89 14.80
C PRO A 910 2.42 19.08 14.92
N ALA A 911 2.41 17.93 15.60
CA ALA A 911 1.22 17.07 15.75
C ALA A 911 0.01 17.80 16.36
N ARG A 912 0.26 18.93 17.06
CA ARG A 912 -0.74 19.83 17.63
C ARG A 912 -1.22 20.92 16.66
N ALA A 913 -0.40 21.32 15.68
CA ALA A 913 -0.72 22.39 14.72
C ALA A 913 -1.14 21.85 13.34
N MET A 914 -0.84 20.60 13.02
CA MET A 914 -1.56 19.88 11.98
C MET A 914 -3.00 19.75 12.41
N LYS A 915 -3.88 20.43 11.67
CA LYS A 915 -5.36 20.35 11.68
C LYS A 915 -5.92 19.43 12.74
N ASP A 916 -6.77 19.96 13.62
CA ASP A 916 -7.57 19.20 14.58
C ASP A 916 -8.07 17.89 13.90
N VAL A 917 -7.39 16.79 14.25
CA VAL A 917 -7.30 15.54 13.49
C VAL A 917 -8.56 14.72 13.71
N HIS A 918 -9.67 15.27 13.27
CA HIS A 918 -10.97 14.90 13.82
C HIS A 918 -11.84 14.10 12.86
N VAL A 919 -11.51 14.06 11.58
CA VAL A 919 -12.44 13.52 10.59
C VAL A 919 -12.03 12.10 10.24
N ALA A 920 -12.51 11.14 11.03
CA ALA A 920 -12.37 9.71 10.79
C ALA A 920 -12.92 9.30 9.40
N HIS A 921 -12.63 8.09 8.96
CA HIS A 921 -13.30 7.52 7.80
C HIS A 921 -14.81 7.36 8.11
N PRO A 922 -15.74 7.66 7.17
CA PRO A 922 -17.19 7.56 7.42
C PRO A 922 -17.59 6.20 7.99
N THR A 923 -17.01 5.12 7.48
CA THR A 923 -17.21 3.74 7.96
C THR A 923 -16.97 3.58 9.47
N ASP A 924 -15.94 4.22 10.04
CA ASP A 924 -15.67 4.13 11.48
C ASP A 924 -16.76 4.83 12.30
N THR A 925 -17.27 5.97 11.82
CA THR A 925 -18.39 6.67 12.45
C THR A 925 -19.68 5.84 12.38
N MET A 926 -19.91 5.14 11.27
CA MET A 926 -21.05 4.24 11.11
C MET A 926 -20.99 3.07 12.10
N LEU A 927 -19.85 2.38 12.19
CA LEU A 927 -19.66 1.24 13.10
C LEU A 927 -19.79 1.64 14.57
N LYS A 928 -19.29 2.83 14.95
CA LYS A 928 -19.50 3.38 16.30
C LYS A 928 -20.97 3.65 16.61
N THR A 929 -21.71 4.15 15.62
CA THR A 929 -23.14 4.42 15.75
C THR A 929 -23.93 3.13 15.92
N GLU A 930 -23.59 2.09 15.14
CA GLU A 930 -24.16 0.75 15.28
C GLU A 930 -23.88 0.13 16.65
N ALA A 931 -22.63 0.15 17.12
CA ALA A 931 -22.27 -0.39 18.43
C ALA A 931 -23.06 0.28 19.57
N SER A 932 -23.28 1.60 19.46
CA SER A 932 -24.11 2.36 20.40
C SER A 932 -25.58 1.91 20.36
N TYR A 933 -26.11 1.65 19.17
CA TYR A 933 -27.47 1.13 19.00
C TYR A 933 -27.63 -0.31 19.49
N LEU A 934 -26.66 -1.20 19.25
CA LEU A 934 -26.67 -2.57 19.77
C LEU A 934 -26.62 -2.60 21.30
N THR A 935 -25.80 -1.73 21.91
CA THR A 935 -25.76 -1.58 23.36
C THR A 935 -27.10 -1.11 23.91
N LEU A 936 -27.76 -0.18 23.22
CA LEU A 936 -29.11 0.28 23.57
C LEU A 936 -30.14 -0.87 23.46
N LEU A 937 -30.10 -1.67 22.38
CA LEU A 937 -30.99 -2.83 22.22
C LEU A 937 -30.78 -3.86 23.34
N GLN A 938 -29.54 -4.12 23.74
CA GLN A 938 -29.23 -5.00 24.87
C GLN A 938 -29.78 -4.47 26.20
N GLN A 939 -29.71 -3.15 26.41
CA GLN A 939 -30.28 -2.49 27.59
C GLN A 939 -31.82 -2.50 27.59
N MET A 940 -32.44 -2.40 26.41
CA MET A 940 -33.91 -2.47 26.26
C MET A 940 -34.45 -3.90 26.41
N GLY A 941 -33.62 -4.91 26.13
CA GLY A 941 -33.95 -6.34 26.27
C GLY A 941 -33.76 -6.93 27.67
N GLN A 942 -33.47 -6.13 28.71
CA GLN A 942 -33.33 -6.62 30.09
C GLN A 942 -34.52 -6.17 30.95
N GLY A 943 -35.56 -6.99 30.89
CA GLY A 943 -36.72 -6.96 31.77
C GLY A 943 -37.53 -8.26 31.73
N GLU A 944 -36.91 -9.43 31.52
CA GLU A 944 -37.28 -10.76 32.05
C GLU A 944 -36.50 -11.89 31.36
N ALA A 945 -35.89 -12.76 32.19
CA ALA A 945 -35.29 -14.09 31.95
C ALA A 945 -34.17 -14.19 30.87
N THR A 946 -32.89 -14.42 31.18
CA THR A 946 -32.29 -15.28 32.23
C THR A 946 -31.00 -14.69 32.81
N SER A 947 -30.94 -14.55 34.13
CA SER A 947 -29.71 -14.62 34.96
C SER A 947 -28.98 -15.95 34.71
N ALA A 948 -27.65 -16.13 34.60
CA ALA A 948 -26.42 -15.42 35.00
C ALA A 948 -25.21 -16.12 34.26
N PRO A 949 -23.92 -15.70 34.37
CA PRO A 949 -23.37 -14.71 35.28
C PRO A 949 -22.53 -13.59 34.61
N SER A 950 -22.45 -12.47 35.31
CA SER A 950 -21.27 -11.62 35.35
C SER A 950 -20.08 -12.47 35.83
N GLU A 951 -18.94 -12.39 35.14
CA GLU A 951 -17.73 -13.24 35.28
C GLU A 951 -17.67 -14.41 34.26
N GLU A 952 -17.51 -14.08 32.98
CA GLU A 952 -16.66 -14.78 32.00
C GLU A 952 -16.94 -14.18 30.60
N ALA A 953 -16.14 -13.18 30.22
CA ALA A 953 -16.00 -12.77 28.82
C ALA A 953 -14.51 -12.63 28.48
N THR A 954 -13.77 -13.68 28.79
CA THR A 954 -12.57 -14.09 28.07
C THR A 954 -12.97 -15.12 27.02
N SER A 955 -13.28 -14.66 25.82
CA SER A 955 -12.70 -15.30 24.65
C SER A 955 -12.61 -14.27 23.53
N SER A 956 -11.40 -14.13 23.00
CA SER A 956 -11.20 -13.75 21.62
C SER A 956 -11.90 -14.79 20.73
N SER A 957 -13.17 -14.57 20.42
CA SER A 957 -13.88 -15.24 19.33
C SER A 957 -14.81 -14.21 18.69
N GLY A 958 -14.88 -14.26 17.36
CA GLY A 958 -15.27 -13.14 16.52
C GLY A 958 -16.67 -12.58 16.75
N PHE A 959 -16.76 -11.25 16.80
CA PHE A 959 -17.95 -10.53 16.40
C PHE A 959 -17.96 -10.38 14.87
N PHE A 960 -18.24 -11.48 14.17
CA PHE A 960 -18.73 -11.46 12.79
C PHE A 960 -19.64 -12.67 12.62
N SER A 961 -20.95 -12.44 12.72
CA SER A 961 -21.94 -13.44 12.33
C SER A 961 -21.91 -13.62 10.81
N PRO A 962 -21.90 -14.85 10.26
CA PRO A 962 -22.20 -15.06 8.85
C PRO A 962 -23.72 -15.09 8.70
N ARG A 963 -24.32 -14.12 8.01
CA ARG A 963 -25.72 -14.20 7.56
C ARG A 963 -25.83 -13.77 6.10
N CYS A 964 -25.51 -14.71 5.20
CA CYS A 964 -26.06 -14.72 3.85
C CYS A 964 -26.97 -15.96 3.76
N THR A 965 -28.29 -15.78 3.89
CA THR A 965 -29.30 -16.71 3.31
C THR A 965 -30.74 -16.19 3.35
N GLU A 966 -31.12 -15.21 4.17
CA GLU A 966 -32.56 -14.84 4.29
C GLU A 966 -33.04 -13.67 3.38
N ILE A 967 -32.13 -12.89 2.77
CA ILE A 967 -32.53 -11.69 1.99
C ILE A 967 -33.09 -12.06 0.59
N ALA A 968 -32.78 -13.26 0.07
CA ALA A 968 -33.33 -13.73 -1.21
C ALA A 968 -34.78 -14.26 -1.08
N GLU A 969 -35.18 -14.77 0.09
CA GLU A 969 -36.52 -15.36 0.29
C GLU A 969 -37.61 -14.31 0.61
N GLN A 970 -37.24 -13.17 1.20
CA GLN A 970 -38.21 -12.09 1.48
C GLN A 970 -38.59 -11.25 0.27
N ARG A 971 -37.81 -11.27 -0.83
CA ARG A 971 -38.24 -10.67 -2.11
C ARG A 971 -39.13 -11.61 -2.93
N LEU A 972 -38.93 -12.93 -2.83
CA LEU A 972 -39.75 -13.93 -3.53
C LEU A 972 -41.14 -14.13 -2.90
N SER A 973 -41.32 -13.81 -1.62
CA SER A 973 -42.61 -13.94 -0.93
C SER A 973 -43.53 -12.71 -1.08
N SER A 974 -43.04 -11.58 -1.60
CA SER A 974 -43.87 -10.38 -1.84
C SER A 974 -44.40 -10.24 -3.28
N GLU A 975 -44.03 -11.14 -4.20
CA GLU A 975 -44.48 -11.12 -5.60
C GLU A 975 -45.39 -12.30 -5.97
N ALA A 976 -45.84 -13.11 -5.00
CA ALA A 976 -46.63 -14.33 -5.26
C ALA A 976 -48.09 -14.28 -4.78
N ASP A 977 -48.67 -13.09 -4.55
CA ASP A 977 -50.09 -12.93 -4.24
C ASP A 977 -50.77 -11.96 -5.21
N SER A 978 -51.09 -12.44 -6.41
CA SER A 978 -52.33 -12.09 -7.13
C SER A 978 -52.47 -12.95 -8.39
N ASP A 979 -53.70 -13.39 -8.63
CA ASP A 979 -54.22 -14.03 -9.84
C ASP A 979 -54.02 -15.54 -10.02
N THR A 980 -54.98 -16.31 -9.50
CA THR A 980 -55.57 -17.44 -10.26
C THR A 980 -57.07 -17.56 -9.97
N PRO A 981 -57.94 -17.58 -11.01
CA PRO A 981 -59.34 -17.91 -10.87
C PRO A 981 -59.57 -19.43 -10.94
N GLU A 982 -60.64 -19.86 -10.27
CA GLU A 982 -61.19 -21.21 -10.19
C GLU A 982 -61.36 -21.90 -11.56
N ILE A 983 -60.94 -23.17 -11.68
CA ILE A 983 -61.64 -24.18 -12.52
C ILE A 983 -61.63 -25.55 -11.82
N GLY A 984 -62.80 -26.20 -11.82
CA GLY A 984 -63.12 -27.43 -11.11
C GLY A 984 -62.48 -28.72 -11.63
N SER A 985 -62.41 -29.68 -10.70
CA SER A 985 -62.69 -31.12 -10.81
C SER A 985 -62.39 -31.87 -12.12
N GLY A 986 -61.55 -32.91 -12.04
CA GLY A 986 -61.58 -34.02 -13.00
C GLY A 986 -60.46 -35.05 -12.81
N ARG A 987 -60.85 -36.27 -12.41
CA ARG A 987 -60.01 -37.47 -12.24
C ARG A 987 -59.28 -37.88 -13.54
N LEU A 988 -57.99 -38.18 -13.46
CA LEU A 988 -57.35 -39.52 -13.54
C LEU A 988 -55.84 -39.39 -13.39
#